data_AF-A0AAE0T400-F1
#
_entry.id   AF-A0AAE0T400-F1
#
_cell.length_a   1.000
_cell.length_b   1.000
_cell.length_c   1.000
_cell.angle_alpha   90.00
_cell.angle_beta   90.00
_cell.angle_gamma   90.00
#
_symmetry.space_group_name_H-M   'P 1'
#
loop_
_entity.id
_entity.type
_entity.pdbx_description
1 polymer ?
#
loop_
_entity_poly.entity_id
_entity_poly.type
_entity_poly.pdbx_seq_one_letter_code
_entity_poly.pdbx_strand_id
1 'polypeptide(L)'
;MTELFRCAGDILFDNSQPIPGLITDVLLKQHSETSNFLQYMKPLSKNHSYFFAHIRSMSPHSKITIGIAGPDIDNDAHPGHWNNSVGYHSDTGKCYTSHKCSANTRGEKFGIGDMFGVLVTHFGKEMSTVVFIKNGVPVATRYLFEHDHSRFLPTICLEYGPIDIGIMWLDASVRIPRFTETNMLYWIKGRGVQYDVDKNVFHYNKKEALVTVQSPKSLSKDFSYYEVILHDTSEIEESAVVGMGSCSPIHPTPTCLLLRDFFSWKADGKMVQVKPGMRVGLGVHYNPKELDKPDFDDKDTQLVLCVVTINSDIAAMRMLLQPPGGFYPLVILCRNASIARVDVESLRQVTVDAAVKALLDKSYWEQYDNAMNIILSDLKERELSLSLFRKSKCLVVKVSSAICQVCLPAKHKKIHVIQLQHPLTQERPYFFIEIKKLNEESVISFGVADSNFPLDKHVGKIKPSTGWYSKEGKFYQNLLLSGNTHGERFGEGDTVGLEMRSFHTKAAAVVFIKNNTPVGTQYVILPRAEEFFPTIAICGNGYDVELNVTWQTHTGSGPNFNVSDLEFWCRPSHSWIDEDNNIVICKDHLDLSVIQCPYSFSSGFNHFEIRLLDKVGEDSKVLPPIIGLTGPGILEKEKNQTSQLRLDVLRIWAPFQKTTYANDFPAKAVNIGDQIGWGMHIPQSEMNKMEPLVICYLTINQDIVITRVMYEPLGGFHPIVFLPPEVNRVQFVLSNLYRIETAFTVPIEEKLLEEARQIEKMEQDWVQKGNELDNLNLDPQELIKPFIYNKNGNEAAENLRFANIAVKAKVLDSVKTKYRDAKESAACAVL
;
A
#
# COMPACT_ATOMS: atom_id res chain seq x y z
N MET A 1 -7.70 44.53 1.26
CA MET A 1 -7.20 43.63 0.20
C MET A 1 -6.81 42.35 0.90
N THR A 2 -7.62 41.30 0.74
CA THR A 2 -7.26 39.94 1.15
C THR A 2 -5.94 39.57 0.50
N GLU A 3 -4.98 39.09 1.28
CA GLU A 3 -3.69 38.60 0.76
C GLU A 3 -3.98 37.54 -0.30
N LEU A 4 -3.56 37.81 -1.55
CA LEU A 4 -3.79 36.91 -2.70
C LEU A 4 -3.15 35.54 -2.51
N PHE A 5 -2.18 35.45 -1.59
CA PHE A 5 -1.37 34.28 -1.33
C PHE A 5 -1.31 33.99 0.16
N ARG A 6 -1.33 32.71 0.51
CA ARG A 6 -0.93 32.20 1.82
C ARG A 6 0.46 31.58 1.65
N CYS A 7 1.41 31.94 2.51
CA CYS A 7 2.79 31.48 2.43
C CYS A 7 3.31 31.14 3.83
N ALA A 8 4.14 30.12 3.95
CA ALA A 8 4.90 29.83 5.16
C ALA A 8 6.37 29.52 4.84
N GLY A 9 7.23 29.78 5.83
CA GLY A 9 8.65 29.49 5.76
C GLY A 9 9.47 30.56 5.02
N ASP A 10 10.54 30.13 4.38
CA ASP A 10 11.62 30.96 3.82
C ASP A 10 11.44 31.35 2.35
N ILE A 11 10.20 31.32 1.84
CA ILE A 11 9.91 31.67 0.45
C ILE A 11 9.95 33.19 0.26
N LEU A 12 10.64 33.62 -0.80
CA LEU A 12 10.64 34.99 -1.31
C LEU A 12 9.93 34.99 -2.65
N PHE A 13 8.93 35.86 -2.82
CA PHE A 13 8.22 35.98 -4.09
C PHE A 13 7.71 37.40 -4.33
N ASP A 14 7.43 37.70 -5.61
CA ASP A 14 6.72 38.93 -5.97
C ASP A 14 5.22 38.76 -5.75
N ASN A 15 4.66 39.52 -4.79
CA ASN A 15 3.23 39.51 -4.48
C ASN A 15 2.39 40.32 -5.47
N SER A 16 2.94 40.67 -6.63
CA SER A 16 2.20 41.33 -7.70
C SER A 16 0.98 40.51 -8.13
N GLN A 17 -0.07 41.22 -8.54
CA GLN A 17 -1.30 40.58 -8.99
C GLN A 17 -1.00 39.80 -10.29
N PRO A 18 -1.39 38.51 -10.38
CA PRO A 18 -1.20 37.76 -11.61
C PRO A 18 -2.03 38.38 -12.76
N ILE A 19 -1.36 38.76 -13.84
CA ILE A 19 -1.97 39.29 -15.08
C ILE A 19 -1.65 38.29 -16.22
N PRO A 20 -2.54 38.11 -17.23
CA PRO A 20 -2.28 37.24 -18.38
C PRO A 20 -0.85 37.36 -18.95
N GLY A 21 -0.11 36.25 -18.93
CA GLY A 21 1.27 36.12 -19.39
C GLY A 21 2.35 36.44 -18.35
N LEU A 22 2.00 36.96 -17.18
CA LEU A 22 2.96 37.26 -16.11
C LEU A 22 3.46 35.97 -15.43
N ILE A 23 4.77 35.91 -15.18
CA ILE A 23 5.41 34.86 -14.40
C ILE A 23 5.79 35.47 -13.05
N THR A 24 5.32 34.88 -11.96
CA THR A 24 5.71 35.21 -10.59
C THR A 24 6.99 34.46 -10.25
N ASP A 25 8.04 35.20 -9.89
CA ASP A 25 9.30 34.62 -9.44
C ASP A 25 9.18 34.17 -7.98
N VAL A 26 9.60 32.93 -7.70
CA VAL A 26 9.56 32.34 -6.36
C VAL A 26 10.90 31.70 -6.05
N LEU A 27 11.50 32.13 -4.94
CA LEU A 27 12.82 31.71 -4.48
C LEU A 27 12.70 31.10 -3.09
N LEU A 28 13.22 29.89 -2.90
CA LEU A 28 13.51 29.35 -1.58
C LEU A 28 14.96 29.66 -1.22
N LYS A 29 15.18 30.23 -0.03
CA LYS A 29 16.53 30.59 0.45
C LYS A 29 17.45 29.38 0.56
N GLN A 30 18.75 29.66 0.47
CA GLN A 30 19.80 28.68 0.75
C GLN A 30 19.69 28.18 2.20
N HIS A 31 19.88 26.87 2.42
CA HIS A 31 19.83 26.22 3.74
C HIS A 31 18.44 26.13 4.41
N SER A 32 17.34 26.39 3.69
CA SER A 32 16.02 26.06 4.22
C SER A 32 15.83 24.53 4.23
N GLU A 33 15.72 23.94 5.42
CA GLU A 33 15.64 22.48 5.63
C GLU A 33 14.21 21.96 5.77
N THR A 34 13.25 22.84 6.07
CA THR A 34 11.85 22.48 6.31
C THR A 34 11.02 22.54 5.03
N SER A 35 9.77 22.06 5.10
CA SER A 35 8.78 22.33 4.07
C SER A 35 8.33 23.79 4.14
N ASN A 36 8.21 24.40 2.96
CA ASN A 36 7.76 25.78 2.82
C ASN A 36 6.71 25.77 1.72
N PHE A 37 5.50 26.26 2.00
CA PHE A 37 4.43 26.25 1.00
C PHE A 37 4.01 27.65 0.57
N LEU A 38 3.55 27.72 -0.67
CA LEU A 38 2.93 28.88 -1.29
C LEU A 38 1.61 28.44 -1.93
N GLN A 39 0.51 29.06 -1.52
CA GLN A 39 -0.83 28.75 -1.98
C GLN A 39 -1.50 30.00 -2.55
N TYR A 40 -2.08 29.89 -3.75
CA TYR A 40 -2.87 30.96 -4.36
C TYR A 40 -4.32 30.86 -3.89
N MET A 41 -4.83 31.92 -3.26
CA MET A 41 -6.13 31.88 -2.57
C MET A 41 -7.34 31.96 -3.52
N LYS A 42 -7.11 31.96 -4.83
CA LYS A 42 -8.17 31.87 -5.83
C LYS A 42 -8.32 30.42 -6.32
N PRO A 43 -9.51 29.82 -6.22
CA PRO A 43 -9.71 28.44 -6.61
C PRO A 43 -9.66 28.24 -8.12
N LEU A 44 -9.23 27.05 -8.52
CA LEU A 44 -9.35 26.55 -9.88
C LEU A 44 -10.83 26.38 -10.25
N SER A 45 -11.17 26.76 -11.48
CA SER A 45 -12.55 26.72 -12.00
C SER A 45 -12.57 26.16 -13.41
N LYS A 46 -13.75 25.82 -13.94
CA LYS A 46 -13.89 25.33 -15.33
C LYS A 46 -13.26 26.28 -16.38
N ASN A 47 -13.25 27.59 -16.14
CA ASN A 47 -12.68 28.58 -17.05
C ASN A 47 -11.19 28.85 -16.79
N HIS A 48 -10.71 28.57 -15.58
CA HIS A 48 -9.33 28.75 -15.15
C HIS A 48 -8.89 27.50 -14.38
N SER A 49 -8.76 26.40 -15.11
CA SER A 49 -8.59 25.05 -14.54
C SER A 49 -7.13 24.61 -14.47
N TYR A 50 -6.18 25.50 -14.76
CA TYR A 50 -4.79 25.13 -14.88
C TYR A 50 -3.82 26.20 -14.38
N PHE A 51 -2.64 25.76 -13.93
CA PHE A 51 -1.49 26.59 -13.61
C PHE A 51 -0.20 25.78 -13.84
N PHE A 52 0.93 26.44 -13.99
CA PHE A 52 2.22 25.75 -14.15
C PHE A 52 3.37 26.54 -13.55
N ALA A 53 4.49 25.87 -13.37
CA ALA A 53 5.74 26.43 -12.89
C ALA A 53 6.91 25.92 -13.75
N HIS A 54 7.98 26.71 -13.80
CA HIS A 54 9.21 26.42 -14.53
C HIS A 54 10.37 26.37 -13.53
N ILE A 55 11.08 25.24 -13.46
CA ILE A 55 12.24 25.06 -12.57
C ILE A 55 13.45 25.72 -13.21
N ARG A 56 13.90 26.85 -12.67
CA ARG A 56 15.08 27.56 -13.19
C ARG A 56 16.36 27.09 -12.53
N SER A 57 16.32 26.83 -11.23
CA SER A 57 17.41 26.20 -10.50
C SER A 57 16.91 25.47 -9.25
N MET A 58 17.62 24.43 -8.84
CA MET A 58 17.39 23.71 -7.58
C MET A 58 18.65 22.95 -7.18
N SER A 59 18.81 22.64 -5.89
CA SER A 59 19.89 21.75 -5.44
C SER A 59 19.58 20.28 -5.74
N PRO A 60 20.58 19.37 -5.75
CA PRO A 60 20.35 17.94 -5.98
C PRO A 60 19.42 17.25 -4.95
N HIS A 61 19.26 17.84 -3.76
CA HIS A 61 18.43 17.31 -2.69
C HIS A 61 17.11 18.08 -2.51
N SER A 62 16.94 19.17 -3.28
CA SER A 62 15.71 19.96 -3.26
C SER A 62 14.51 19.13 -3.69
N LYS A 63 13.38 19.37 -3.04
CA LYS A 63 12.10 18.77 -3.44
C LYS A 63 11.08 19.86 -3.73
N ILE A 64 10.34 19.66 -4.79
CA ILE A 64 9.25 20.52 -5.22
C ILE A 64 8.01 19.65 -5.29
N THR A 65 6.93 20.06 -4.65
CA THR A 65 5.63 19.44 -4.80
C THR A 65 4.66 20.45 -5.38
N ILE A 66 3.96 20.07 -6.45
CA ILE A 66 2.88 20.87 -7.03
C ILE A 66 1.56 20.16 -6.82
N GLY A 67 0.49 20.89 -6.52
CA GLY A 67 -0.78 20.24 -6.29
C GLY A 67 -1.93 21.19 -6.01
N ILE A 68 -2.98 20.60 -5.44
CA ILE A 68 -4.21 21.26 -5.03
C ILE A 68 -4.47 20.86 -3.59
N ALA A 69 -4.72 21.85 -2.73
CA ALA A 69 -5.08 21.62 -1.35
C ALA A 69 -6.13 22.64 -0.90
N GLY A 70 -6.86 22.30 0.15
CA GLY A 70 -7.77 23.24 0.81
C GLY A 70 -7.03 24.35 1.58
N PRO A 71 -7.76 25.36 2.05
CA PRO A 71 -7.19 26.45 2.87
C PRO A 71 -6.74 25.99 4.26
N ASP A 72 -7.05 24.76 4.65
CA ASP A 72 -6.75 24.12 5.93
C ASP A 72 -5.49 23.25 5.92
N ILE A 73 -4.76 23.19 4.79
CA ILE A 73 -3.47 22.51 4.75
C ILE A 73 -2.52 23.09 5.80
N ASP A 74 -1.82 22.22 6.53
CA ASP A 74 -0.80 22.62 7.50
C ASP A 74 0.40 23.29 6.81
N ASN A 75 1.10 24.17 7.54
CA ASN A 75 2.20 24.94 6.97
C ASN A 75 3.40 24.08 6.57
N ASP A 76 3.58 22.91 7.17
CA ASP A 76 4.68 21.99 6.89
C ASP A 76 4.22 20.78 6.04
N ALA A 77 2.97 20.78 5.58
CA ALA A 77 2.40 19.67 4.81
C ALA A 77 2.56 19.85 3.30
N HIS A 78 2.73 18.72 2.60
CA HIS A 78 2.73 18.66 1.14
C HIS A 78 1.31 18.38 0.62
N PRO A 79 0.87 19.00 -0.49
CA PRO A 79 -0.34 18.55 -1.15
C PRO A 79 -0.16 17.10 -1.60
N GLY A 80 -1.18 16.28 -1.38
CA GLY A 80 -1.11 14.83 -1.50
C GLY A 80 -0.79 14.09 -0.19
N HIS A 81 -0.24 14.77 0.82
CA HIS A 81 -0.06 14.23 2.18
C HIS A 81 -1.03 14.84 3.20
N TRP A 82 -1.90 15.75 2.77
CA TRP A 82 -2.95 16.35 3.57
C TRP A 82 -4.34 15.90 3.11
N ASN A 83 -5.33 15.84 4.01
CA ASN A 83 -6.71 15.47 3.66
C ASN A 83 -7.26 16.29 2.48
N ASN A 84 -8.02 15.63 1.60
CA ASN A 84 -8.64 16.22 0.40
C ASN A 84 -7.65 17.03 -0.47
N SER A 85 -6.38 16.60 -0.52
CA SER A 85 -5.37 17.22 -1.36
C SER A 85 -4.73 16.21 -2.28
N VAL A 86 -4.16 16.72 -3.38
CA VAL A 86 -3.45 15.92 -4.37
C VAL A 86 -2.20 16.66 -4.82
N GLY A 87 -1.07 15.98 -4.89
CA GLY A 87 0.18 16.59 -5.31
C GLY A 87 1.09 15.65 -6.07
N TYR A 88 2.04 16.21 -6.79
CA TYR A 88 3.06 15.51 -7.55
C TYR A 88 4.42 15.93 -7.04
N HIS A 89 5.24 14.94 -6.67
CA HIS A 89 6.55 15.14 -6.07
C HIS A 89 7.64 15.05 -7.13
N SER A 90 8.48 16.09 -7.23
CA SER A 90 9.53 16.20 -8.25
C SER A 90 10.60 15.13 -8.14
N ASP A 91 10.93 14.70 -6.93
CA ASP A 91 12.02 13.80 -6.60
C ASP A 91 11.67 12.32 -6.84
N THR A 92 10.40 11.95 -6.69
CA THR A 92 9.94 10.56 -6.87
C THR A 92 9.23 10.30 -8.20
N GLY A 93 8.70 11.36 -8.83
CA GLY A 93 7.80 11.25 -9.99
C GLY A 93 6.43 10.65 -9.64
N LYS A 94 6.09 10.62 -8.35
CA LYS A 94 4.83 10.04 -7.85
C LYS A 94 3.79 11.13 -7.61
N CYS A 95 2.55 10.74 -7.82
CA CYS A 95 1.39 11.52 -7.41
C CYS A 95 0.85 10.98 -6.10
N TYR A 96 0.61 11.84 -5.14
CA TYR A 96 0.02 11.51 -3.86
C TYR A 96 -1.37 12.12 -3.77
N THR A 97 -2.25 11.43 -3.08
CA THR A 97 -3.53 11.92 -2.59
C THR A 97 -3.57 11.62 -1.10
N SER A 98 -4.37 12.35 -0.33
CA SER A 98 -4.64 12.10 1.10
C SER A 98 -4.83 10.63 1.45
N HIS A 99 -5.36 9.85 0.52
CA HIS A 99 -5.76 8.47 0.75
C HIS A 99 -4.94 7.43 -0.02
N LYS A 100 -4.09 7.80 -0.98
CA LYS A 100 -3.28 6.85 -1.79
C LYS A 100 -2.03 7.48 -2.42
N CYS A 101 -0.91 6.75 -2.42
CA CYS A 101 0.24 7.02 -3.29
C CYS A 101 0.23 6.20 -4.60
N SER A 102 -0.63 5.19 -4.72
CA SER A 102 -0.68 4.30 -5.90
C SER A 102 -1.49 4.90 -7.06
N ALA A 103 -0.80 5.27 -8.14
CA ALA A 103 -1.42 5.70 -9.41
C ALA A 103 -1.51 4.56 -10.36
N ASN A 104 -2.40 4.69 -11.34
CA ASN A 104 -2.34 3.84 -12.50
C ASN A 104 -0.95 3.96 -13.13
N THR A 105 -0.38 5.16 -13.23
CA THR A 105 0.93 5.44 -13.81
C THR A 105 1.88 6.10 -12.83
N ARG A 106 3.16 5.68 -12.84
CA ARG A 106 4.23 6.43 -12.19
C ARG A 106 4.92 7.32 -13.22
N GLY A 107 4.85 8.64 -13.01
CA GLY A 107 5.42 9.63 -13.91
C GLY A 107 6.93 9.77 -13.76
N GLU A 108 7.48 10.78 -14.42
CA GLU A 108 8.91 11.10 -14.40
C GLU A 108 9.26 12.10 -13.29
N LYS A 109 10.51 12.07 -12.81
CA LYS A 109 11.06 13.12 -11.95
C LYS A 109 11.11 14.46 -12.71
N PHE A 110 11.04 15.57 -11.99
CA PHE A 110 11.28 16.91 -12.53
C PHE A 110 12.68 17.39 -12.13
N GLY A 111 13.30 18.18 -13.00
CA GLY A 111 14.59 18.80 -12.73
C GLY A 111 14.72 20.19 -13.33
N ILE A 112 15.93 20.74 -13.24
CA ILE A 112 16.28 22.05 -13.79
C ILE A 112 15.91 22.10 -15.28
N GLY A 113 15.18 23.14 -15.68
CA GLY A 113 14.69 23.39 -17.03
C GLY A 113 13.32 22.80 -17.36
N ASP A 114 12.76 21.95 -16.48
CA ASP A 114 11.43 21.39 -16.71
C ASP A 114 10.32 22.41 -16.41
N MET A 115 9.28 22.39 -17.24
CA MET A 115 7.99 23.00 -16.97
C MET A 115 7.03 21.94 -16.44
N PHE A 116 6.37 22.23 -15.32
CA PHE A 116 5.44 21.30 -14.67
C PHE A 116 4.14 22.01 -14.33
N GLY A 117 3.01 21.35 -14.53
CA GLY A 117 1.69 21.98 -14.39
C GLY A 117 0.62 21.04 -13.90
N VAL A 118 -0.48 21.65 -13.49
CA VAL A 118 -1.68 20.98 -12.98
C VAL A 118 -2.87 21.45 -13.82
N LEU A 119 -3.68 20.49 -14.26
CA LEU A 119 -4.93 20.74 -14.97
C LEU A 119 -6.07 19.99 -14.26
N VAL A 120 -7.18 20.67 -13.98
CA VAL A 120 -8.37 20.08 -13.36
C VAL A 120 -9.47 19.89 -14.40
N THR A 121 -10.01 18.68 -14.46
CA THR A 121 -11.24 18.37 -15.18
C THR A 121 -12.36 18.16 -14.17
N HIS A 122 -13.29 19.11 -14.12
CA HIS A 122 -14.45 19.06 -13.21
C HIS A 122 -15.57 18.20 -13.80
N PHE A 123 -16.08 17.25 -13.02
CA PHE A 123 -17.28 16.45 -13.35
C PHE A 123 -18.07 16.14 -12.08
N GLY A 124 -19.38 15.96 -12.19
CA GLY A 124 -20.25 15.80 -11.02
C GLY A 124 -20.17 16.98 -10.04
N LYS A 125 -20.56 16.73 -8.78
CA LYS A 125 -20.57 17.75 -7.70
C LYS A 125 -19.42 17.61 -6.71
N GLU A 126 -18.78 16.44 -6.63
CA GLU A 126 -17.95 16.08 -5.47
C GLU A 126 -16.55 15.56 -5.84
N MET A 127 -16.25 15.46 -7.13
CA MET A 127 -15.05 14.83 -7.63
C MET A 127 -14.49 15.59 -8.83
N SER A 128 -13.19 15.48 -9.04
CA SER A 128 -12.54 15.98 -10.24
C SER A 128 -11.33 15.12 -10.58
N THR A 129 -10.92 15.14 -11.84
CA THR A 129 -9.66 14.53 -12.26
C THR A 129 -8.60 15.62 -12.35
N VAL A 130 -7.48 15.39 -11.69
CA VAL A 130 -6.29 16.22 -11.74
C VAL A 130 -5.27 15.55 -12.65
N VAL A 131 -4.84 16.26 -13.67
CA VAL A 131 -3.83 15.84 -14.65
C VAL A 131 -2.56 16.62 -14.35
N PHE A 132 -1.47 15.90 -14.10
CA PHE A 132 -0.13 16.50 -13.97
C PHE A 132 0.56 16.49 -15.32
N ILE A 133 1.22 17.59 -15.64
CA ILE A 133 1.80 17.86 -16.95
C ILE A 133 3.28 18.17 -16.77
N LYS A 134 4.13 17.58 -17.62
CA LYS A 134 5.57 17.87 -17.72
C LYS A 134 5.89 18.25 -19.16
N ASN A 135 6.50 19.41 -19.38
CA ASN A 135 6.95 19.89 -20.69
C ASN A 135 5.84 19.78 -21.77
N GLY A 136 4.59 20.08 -21.39
CA GLY A 136 3.42 20.01 -22.28
C GLY A 136 2.81 18.62 -22.46
N VAL A 137 3.30 17.59 -21.78
CA VAL A 137 2.84 16.20 -21.88
C VAL A 137 2.23 15.72 -20.55
N PRO A 138 1.06 15.05 -20.54
CA PRO A 138 0.51 14.41 -19.34
C PRO A 138 1.44 13.33 -18.78
N VAL A 139 1.76 13.40 -17.49
CA VAL A 139 2.63 12.44 -16.80
C VAL A 139 1.93 11.64 -15.71
N ALA A 140 0.77 12.10 -15.24
CA ALA A 140 -0.06 11.34 -14.30
C ALA A 140 -1.48 11.92 -14.18
N THR A 141 -2.41 11.09 -13.70
CA THR A 141 -3.79 11.47 -13.38
C THR A 141 -4.23 11.00 -12.01
N ARG A 142 -5.10 11.78 -11.35
CA ARG A 142 -5.62 11.51 -10.01
C ARG A 142 -7.06 11.96 -9.83
N TYR A 143 -7.81 11.26 -8.98
CA TYR A 143 -9.01 11.85 -8.38
C TYR A 143 -8.63 12.83 -7.29
N LEU A 144 -9.39 13.92 -7.22
CA LEU A 144 -9.51 14.79 -6.06
C LEU A 144 -10.93 14.63 -5.51
N PHE A 145 -11.04 14.13 -4.28
CA PHE A 145 -12.29 13.95 -3.56
C PHE A 145 -12.51 15.16 -2.66
N GLU A 146 -13.30 16.12 -3.14
CA GLU A 146 -13.60 17.34 -2.39
C GLU A 146 -14.94 17.91 -2.90
N HIS A 147 -15.91 17.97 -1.99
CA HIS A 147 -17.30 18.34 -2.27
C HIS A 147 -17.45 19.83 -2.61
N ASP A 148 -16.49 20.65 -2.17
CA ASP A 148 -16.49 22.08 -2.41
C ASP A 148 -15.33 22.48 -3.33
N HIS A 149 -15.63 22.65 -4.62
CA HIS A 149 -14.66 23.12 -5.61
C HIS A 149 -14.04 24.50 -5.28
N SER A 150 -14.65 25.30 -4.40
CA SER A 150 -14.05 26.56 -3.94
C SER A 150 -12.79 26.36 -3.09
N ARG A 151 -12.53 25.13 -2.65
CA ARG A 151 -11.32 24.72 -1.92
C ARG A 151 -10.19 24.26 -2.84
N PHE A 152 -10.36 24.29 -4.17
CA PHE A 152 -9.33 23.83 -5.11
C PHE A 152 -8.23 24.89 -5.28
N LEU A 153 -7.45 25.14 -4.24
CA LEU A 153 -6.43 26.17 -4.23
C LEU A 153 -5.11 25.64 -4.80
N PRO A 154 -4.54 26.28 -5.85
CA PRO A 154 -3.21 25.96 -6.35
C PRO A 154 -2.17 26.06 -5.24
N THR A 155 -1.41 24.99 -5.02
CA THR A 155 -0.47 24.90 -3.89
C THR A 155 0.86 24.33 -4.38
N ILE A 156 1.97 24.95 -3.95
CA ILE A 156 3.33 24.49 -4.21
C ILE A 156 4.08 24.40 -2.88
N CYS A 157 4.79 23.31 -2.63
CA CYS A 157 5.69 23.14 -1.50
C CYS A 157 7.13 22.98 -1.98
N LEU A 158 8.07 23.60 -1.26
CA LEU A 158 9.48 23.69 -1.55
C LEU A 158 10.28 23.25 -0.32
N GLU A 159 11.19 22.29 -0.49
CA GLU A 159 12.06 21.74 0.58
C GLU A 159 13.52 21.71 0.15
N TYR A 160 14.43 21.84 1.12
CA TYR A 160 15.88 21.75 0.96
C TYR A 160 16.43 22.76 -0.06
N GLY A 161 16.28 24.06 0.25
CA GLY A 161 16.71 25.16 -0.61
C GLY A 161 18.24 25.22 -0.82
N PRO A 162 18.71 25.90 -1.88
CA PRO A 162 17.99 26.91 -2.65
C PRO A 162 17.19 26.35 -3.83
N ILE A 163 16.07 27.01 -4.16
CA ILE A 163 15.22 26.71 -5.32
C ILE A 163 14.79 28.02 -5.98
N ASP A 164 14.81 28.08 -7.31
CA ASP A 164 14.25 29.17 -8.12
C ASP A 164 13.24 28.61 -9.12
N ILE A 165 11.98 29.04 -9.00
CA ILE A 165 10.92 28.71 -9.93
C ILE A 165 10.19 29.96 -10.42
N GLY A 166 9.76 29.93 -11.67
CA GLY A 166 8.80 30.90 -12.20
C GLY A 166 7.41 30.27 -12.30
N ILE A 167 6.40 30.85 -11.66
CA ILE A 167 5.03 30.33 -11.64
C ILE A 167 4.12 31.18 -12.52
N MET A 168 3.31 30.54 -13.36
CA MET A 168 2.18 31.16 -14.04
C MET A 168 0.88 30.68 -13.41
N TRP A 169 0.29 31.54 -12.57
CA TRP A 169 -0.99 31.27 -11.91
C TRP A 169 -2.16 31.27 -12.89
N LEU A 170 -3.30 30.74 -12.46
CA LEU A 170 -4.49 30.54 -13.30
C LEU A 170 -5.00 31.82 -13.98
N ASP A 171 -4.84 33.00 -13.37
CA ASP A 171 -5.22 34.29 -13.95
C ASP A 171 -4.22 34.82 -14.99
N ALA A 172 -2.96 34.37 -14.88
CA ALA A 172 -1.93 34.65 -15.87
C ALA A 172 -2.00 33.70 -17.08
N SER A 173 -2.88 32.70 -17.03
CA SER A 173 -2.89 31.57 -17.94
C SER A 173 -3.70 31.89 -19.20
N VAL A 174 -3.06 31.85 -20.39
CA VAL A 174 -3.67 32.31 -21.66
C VAL A 174 -4.37 31.21 -22.46
N ARG A 175 -3.95 29.94 -22.31
CA ARG A 175 -4.48 28.79 -23.06
C ARG A 175 -4.46 27.50 -22.24
N ILE A 176 -5.65 26.94 -22.00
CA ILE A 176 -5.82 25.64 -21.35
C ILE A 176 -5.21 24.55 -22.25
N PRO A 177 -4.30 23.70 -21.74
CA PRO A 177 -3.79 22.54 -22.47
C PRO A 177 -4.94 21.63 -22.94
N ARG A 178 -4.87 21.16 -24.19
CA ARG A 178 -5.82 20.22 -24.77
C ARG A 178 -5.09 18.96 -25.19
N PHE A 179 -5.48 17.83 -24.59
CA PHE A 179 -4.95 16.53 -24.96
C PHE A 179 -5.95 15.81 -25.87
N THR A 180 -5.44 15.03 -26.81
CA THR A 180 -6.25 14.16 -27.68
C THR A 180 -5.80 12.73 -27.48
N GLU A 181 -6.79 11.83 -27.48
CA GLU A 181 -6.63 10.39 -27.42
C GLU A 181 -5.90 9.84 -28.65
N THR A 182 -5.96 10.54 -29.80
CA THR A 182 -5.26 10.17 -31.04
C THR A 182 -3.75 10.45 -31.01
N ASN A 183 -3.29 11.37 -30.16
CA ASN A 183 -1.87 11.68 -30.07
C ASN A 183 -1.23 10.79 -28.99
N MET A 184 -0.56 9.72 -29.41
CA MET A 184 0.11 8.76 -28.53
C MET A 184 1.22 9.37 -27.66
N LEU A 185 1.76 10.55 -28.03
CA LEU A 185 2.69 11.26 -27.15
C LEU A 185 2.00 11.76 -25.87
N TYR A 186 0.70 12.05 -25.91
CA TYR A 186 -0.10 12.48 -24.76
C TYR A 186 -0.59 11.33 -23.88
N TRP A 187 -0.44 10.08 -24.31
CA TRP A 187 -0.71 8.95 -23.44
C TRP A 187 0.26 8.95 -22.28
N ILE A 188 -0.28 8.76 -21.09
CA ILE A 188 0.46 8.77 -19.84
C ILE A 188 1.19 7.45 -19.75
N LYS A 189 2.52 7.52 -19.71
CA LYS A 189 3.42 6.37 -19.78
C LYS A 189 4.03 6.12 -18.41
N GLY A 190 4.00 4.87 -17.96
CA GLY A 190 4.78 4.44 -16.82
C GLY A 190 6.29 4.57 -17.06
N ARG A 191 7.04 4.76 -15.98
CA ARG A 191 8.52 4.87 -16.02
C ARG A 191 9.16 3.73 -16.81
N GLY A 192 9.95 4.09 -17.82
CA GLY A 192 10.69 3.14 -18.66
C GLY A 192 9.93 2.68 -19.92
N VAL A 193 8.70 3.16 -20.13
CA VAL A 193 8.01 3.02 -21.41
C VAL A 193 8.41 4.17 -22.34
N GLN A 194 8.79 3.83 -23.56
CA GLN A 194 9.06 4.77 -24.65
C GLN A 194 8.02 4.59 -25.74
N TYR A 195 7.71 5.67 -26.48
CA TYR A 195 6.86 5.60 -27.65
C TYR A 195 7.72 5.81 -28.90
N ASP A 196 7.75 4.81 -29.78
CA ASP A 196 8.40 4.85 -31.08
C ASP A 196 7.38 5.43 -32.08
N VAL A 197 7.61 6.69 -32.48
CA VAL A 197 6.72 7.44 -33.37
C VAL A 197 6.68 6.81 -34.76
N ASP A 198 7.81 6.31 -35.24
CA ASP A 198 7.94 5.77 -36.60
C ASP A 198 7.18 4.44 -36.75
N LYS A 199 7.22 3.60 -35.71
CA LYS A 199 6.49 2.33 -35.66
C LYS A 199 5.08 2.47 -35.10
N ASN A 200 4.77 3.59 -34.47
CA ASN A 200 3.55 3.82 -33.71
C ASN A 200 3.34 2.74 -32.64
N VAL A 201 4.33 2.47 -31.80
CA VAL A 201 4.24 1.46 -30.72
C VAL A 201 4.85 1.96 -29.42
N PHE A 202 4.34 1.46 -28.30
CA PHE A 202 4.96 1.60 -27.00
C PHE A 202 5.93 0.43 -26.77
N HIS A 203 7.13 0.75 -26.28
CA HIS A 203 8.18 -0.19 -25.93
C HIS A 203 8.53 -0.08 -24.45
N TYR A 204 8.56 -1.21 -23.75
CA TYR A 204 9.00 -1.31 -22.37
C TYR A 204 10.31 -2.09 -22.27
N ASN A 205 11.40 -1.39 -21.97
CA ASN A 205 12.74 -1.97 -22.03
C ASN A 205 13.21 -2.62 -20.71
N LYS A 206 12.43 -2.55 -19.62
CA LYS A 206 12.82 -3.08 -18.31
C LYS A 206 12.17 -4.43 -18.02
N LYS A 207 12.87 -5.29 -17.28
CA LYS A 207 12.51 -6.72 -17.13
C LYS A 207 11.73 -7.08 -15.85
N GLU A 208 11.48 -6.13 -14.95
CA GLU A 208 11.19 -6.49 -13.54
C GLU A 208 9.83 -6.02 -13.00
N ALA A 209 9.08 -5.16 -13.70
CA ALA A 209 7.79 -4.66 -13.20
C ALA A 209 6.70 -4.59 -14.27
N LEU A 210 5.44 -4.66 -13.85
CA LEU A 210 4.30 -4.27 -14.66
C LEU A 210 4.30 -2.74 -14.81
N VAL A 211 4.11 -2.24 -16.01
CA VAL A 211 4.00 -0.81 -16.28
C VAL A 211 2.76 -0.52 -17.11
N THR A 212 2.19 0.64 -16.89
CA THR A 212 0.93 1.05 -17.51
C THR A 212 1.15 2.12 -18.56
N VAL A 213 0.28 2.10 -19.55
CA VAL A 213 0.09 3.16 -20.54
C VAL A 213 -1.39 3.51 -20.50
N GLN A 214 -1.72 4.76 -20.19
CA GLN A 214 -3.07 5.22 -19.94
C GLN A 214 -3.43 6.38 -20.87
N SER A 215 -4.64 6.37 -21.41
CA SER A 215 -5.17 7.52 -22.15
C SER A 215 -5.27 8.74 -21.24
N PRO A 216 -5.02 9.97 -21.73
CA PRO A 216 -5.24 11.19 -20.96
C PRO A 216 -6.74 11.54 -20.78
N LYS A 217 -7.63 10.81 -21.45
CA LYS A 217 -9.09 10.97 -21.41
C LYS A 217 -9.79 9.66 -21.11
N SER A 218 -10.92 9.75 -20.42
CA SER A 218 -11.88 8.65 -20.34
C SER A 218 -12.62 8.46 -21.64
N LEU A 219 -13.11 7.24 -21.82
CA LEU A 219 -14.11 6.90 -22.81
C LEU A 219 -15.32 7.82 -22.67
N SER A 220 -15.92 8.15 -23.80
CA SER A 220 -16.99 9.12 -23.96
C SER A 220 -17.94 8.67 -25.07
N LYS A 221 -19.02 9.41 -25.31
CA LYS A 221 -19.91 9.16 -26.48
C LYS A 221 -19.14 9.18 -27.82
N ASP A 222 -18.15 10.06 -27.94
CA ASP A 222 -17.37 10.26 -29.17
C ASP A 222 -16.09 9.40 -29.24
N PHE A 223 -15.72 8.78 -28.13
CA PHE A 223 -14.57 7.89 -27.97
C PHE A 223 -14.96 6.76 -27.03
N SER A 224 -15.82 5.85 -27.50
CA SER A 224 -16.38 4.80 -26.65
C SER A 224 -15.62 3.48 -26.74
N TYR A 225 -14.61 3.39 -27.62
CA TYR A 225 -13.90 2.15 -27.92
C TYR A 225 -12.46 2.42 -28.37
N TYR A 226 -11.56 1.47 -28.08
CA TYR A 226 -10.19 1.45 -28.58
C TYR A 226 -9.69 0.01 -28.76
N GLU A 227 -8.73 -0.18 -29.66
CA GLU A 227 -8.04 -1.45 -29.89
C GLU A 227 -6.57 -1.37 -29.51
N VAL A 228 -6.00 -2.52 -29.15
CA VAL A 228 -4.57 -2.69 -28.90
C VAL A 228 -4.08 -3.91 -29.68
N ILE A 229 -2.98 -3.73 -30.38
CA ILE A 229 -2.29 -4.80 -31.11
C ILE A 229 -1.02 -5.14 -30.37
N LEU A 230 -0.93 -6.37 -29.88
CA LEU A 230 0.25 -6.86 -29.18
C LEU A 230 1.26 -7.37 -30.19
N HIS A 231 2.49 -6.85 -30.16
CA HIS A 231 3.53 -7.21 -31.13
C HIS A 231 4.48 -8.29 -30.63
N ASP A 232 4.63 -8.41 -29.31
CA ASP A 232 5.48 -9.39 -28.66
C ASP A 232 4.67 -10.03 -27.53
N THR A 233 4.45 -11.34 -27.59
CA THR A 233 3.80 -12.12 -26.53
C THR A 233 4.47 -13.49 -26.46
N SER A 234 4.96 -13.87 -25.28
CA SER A 234 5.40 -15.25 -25.01
C SER A 234 4.21 -16.22 -25.07
N GLU A 235 4.39 -17.40 -25.67
CA GLU A 235 3.37 -18.46 -25.69
C GLU A 235 3.18 -19.14 -24.31
N ILE A 236 4.11 -18.93 -23.36
CA ILE A 236 4.26 -19.74 -22.14
C ILE A 236 3.95 -18.95 -20.85
N GLU A 237 3.91 -17.60 -20.88
CA GLU A 237 3.82 -16.76 -19.67
C GLU A 237 2.74 -15.64 -19.77
N GLU A 238 2.60 -14.83 -18.70
CA GLU A 238 1.64 -13.71 -18.61
C GLU A 238 1.76 -12.74 -19.81
N SER A 239 0.66 -12.55 -20.54
CA SER A 239 0.56 -11.58 -21.65
C SER A 239 0.23 -10.16 -21.16
N ALA A 240 0.40 -9.16 -22.04
CA ALA A 240 -0.03 -7.79 -21.75
C ALA A 240 -1.52 -7.76 -21.45
N VAL A 241 -1.90 -6.91 -20.49
CA VAL A 241 -3.29 -6.77 -20.09
C VAL A 241 -3.85 -5.52 -20.74
N VAL A 242 -4.84 -5.69 -21.60
CA VAL A 242 -5.64 -4.59 -22.13
C VAL A 242 -6.88 -4.46 -21.23
N GLY A 243 -7.13 -3.25 -20.73
CA GLY A 243 -8.22 -3.03 -19.79
C GLY A 243 -8.61 -1.57 -19.70
N MET A 244 -9.71 -1.28 -19.03
CA MET A 244 -10.11 0.09 -18.74
C MET A 244 -10.17 0.28 -17.23
N GLY A 245 -9.89 1.48 -16.73
CA GLY A 245 -9.94 1.75 -15.30
C GLY A 245 -10.36 3.17 -15.00
N SER A 246 -10.62 3.48 -13.74
CA SER A 246 -10.76 4.88 -13.31
C SER A 246 -9.45 5.65 -13.52
N CYS A 247 -9.43 6.99 -13.42
CA CYS A 247 -8.18 7.75 -13.63
C CYS A 247 -7.09 7.42 -12.60
N SER A 248 -7.50 6.94 -11.43
CA SER A 248 -6.69 6.35 -10.36
C SER A 248 -7.58 5.47 -9.47
N PRO A 249 -7.03 4.56 -8.66
CA PRO A 249 -7.84 3.72 -7.77
C PRO A 249 -8.79 4.56 -6.89
N ILE A 250 -10.07 4.19 -6.81
CA ILE A 250 -11.08 4.90 -6.03
C ILE A 250 -10.81 4.65 -4.54
N HIS A 251 -11.00 5.68 -3.71
CA HIS A 251 -10.89 5.53 -2.25
C HIS A 251 -12.06 6.25 -1.56
N PRO A 252 -12.77 5.60 -0.62
CA PRO A 252 -12.63 4.18 -0.29
C PRO A 252 -12.95 3.27 -1.48
N THR A 253 -12.36 2.08 -1.52
CA THR A 253 -12.74 1.07 -2.51
C THR A 253 -14.25 0.84 -2.38
N PRO A 254 -15.04 0.96 -3.46
CA PRO A 254 -16.48 0.79 -3.38
C PRO A 254 -16.88 -0.62 -2.92
N THR A 255 -17.98 -0.74 -2.17
CA THR A 255 -18.53 -2.06 -1.79
C THR A 255 -19.28 -2.72 -2.93
N CYS A 256 -19.78 -1.94 -3.91
CA CYS A 256 -20.56 -2.47 -5.02
C CYS A 256 -19.65 -3.28 -5.96
N LEU A 257 -19.95 -4.57 -6.13
CA LEU A 257 -19.19 -5.49 -7.01
C LEU A 257 -19.13 -5.04 -8.48
N LEU A 258 -20.07 -4.19 -8.91
CA LEU A 258 -20.12 -3.62 -10.26
C LEU A 258 -19.25 -2.38 -10.43
N LEU A 259 -18.91 -1.68 -9.35
CA LEU A 259 -18.04 -0.51 -9.38
C LEU A 259 -16.60 -0.97 -9.12
N ARG A 260 -15.79 -0.98 -10.17
CA ARG A 260 -14.41 -1.45 -10.12
C ARG A 260 -13.46 -0.35 -10.58
N ASP A 261 -12.33 -0.23 -9.89
CA ASP A 261 -11.22 0.64 -10.30
C ASP A 261 -10.61 0.22 -11.64
N PHE A 262 -10.63 -1.09 -11.91
CA PHE A 262 -10.02 -1.67 -13.09
C PHE A 262 -10.85 -2.84 -13.60
N PHE A 263 -11.09 -2.84 -14.91
CA PHE A 263 -11.69 -3.91 -15.66
C PHE A 263 -10.69 -4.37 -16.72
N SER A 264 -10.09 -5.54 -16.48
CA SER A 264 -9.48 -6.35 -17.53
C SER A 264 -10.30 -7.60 -17.75
N TRP A 265 -10.28 -8.08 -18.99
CA TRP A 265 -10.93 -9.33 -19.33
C TRP A 265 -10.03 -10.51 -18.95
N LYS A 266 -10.59 -11.45 -18.19
CA LYS A 266 -10.04 -12.79 -17.92
C LYS A 266 -11.16 -13.78 -18.23
N ALA A 267 -10.99 -14.65 -19.22
CA ALA A 267 -11.99 -15.67 -19.53
C ALA A 267 -11.90 -16.79 -18.49
N ASP A 268 -12.94 -17.00 -17.69
CA ASP A 268 -13.02 -18.12 -16.73
C ASP A 268 -11.82 -18.24 -15.77
N GLY A 269 -11.24 -17.11 -15.37
CA GLY A 269 -10.05 -17.08 -14.51
C GLY A 269 -8.75 -17.49 -15.23
N LYS A 270 -8.80 -17.87 -16.51
CA LYS A 270 -7.65 -18.09 -17.38
C LYS A 270 -7.41 -16.85 -18.24
N MET A 271 -6.16 -16.39 -18.29
CA MET A 271 -5.76 -15.38 -19.25
C MET A 271 -5.96 -15.96 -20.65
N VAL A 272 -6.76 -15.31 -21.50
CA VAL A 272 -6.82 -15.71 -22.91
C VAL A 272 -5.46 -15.44 -23.52
N GLN A 273 -4.85 -16.48 -24.08
CA GLN A 273 -3.58 -16.34 -24.77
C GLN A 273 -3.79 -15.50 -26.03
N VAL A 274 -3.37 -14.24 -25.94
CA VAL A 274 -3.33 -13.34 -27.08
C VAL A 274 -2.03 -13.61 -27.83
N LYS A 275 -2.13 -13.94 -29.13
CA LYS A 275 -0.97 -14.16 -29.99
C LYS A 275 -0.46 -12.83 -30.55
N PRO A 276 0.82 -12.75 -30.96
CA PRO A 276 1.33 -11.56 -31.63
C PRO A 276 0.49 -11.23 -32.87
N GLY A 277 0.14 -9.96 -33.03
CA GLY A 277 -0.68 -9.45 -34.13
C GLY A 277 -2.19 -9.50 -33.90
N MET A 278 -2.68 -10.18 -32.85
CA MET A 278 -4.11 -10.12 -32.49
C MET A 278 -4.50 -8.72 -32.01
N ARG A 279 -5.72 -8.31 -32.34
CA ARG A 279 -6.31 -7.06 -31.88
C ARG A 279 -7.21 -7.34 -30.68
N VAL A 280 -6.96 -6.67 -29.57
CA VAL A 280 -7.84 -6.74 -28.39
C VAL A 280 -8.42 -5.36 -28.18
N GLY A 281 -9.75 -5.27 -28.25
CA GLY A 281 -10.46 -4.01 -28.08
C GLY A 281 -11.31 -4.00 -26.83
N LEU A 282 -11.47 -2.81 -26.26
CA LEU A 282 -12.34 -2.57 -25.13
C LEU A 282 -13.17 -1.31 -25.36
N GLY A 283 -14.42 -1.33 -24.94
CA GLY A 283 -15.30 -0.17 -25.04
C GLY A 283 -16.47 -0.19 -24.07
N VAL A 284 -17.21 0.92 -24.06
CA VAL A 284 -18.39 1.13 -23.25
C VAL A 284 -19.60 1.38 -24.14
N HIS A 285 -20.69 0.70 -23.83
CA HIS A 285 -22.00 0.95 -24.42
C HIS A 285 -22.93 1.52 -23.36
N TYR A 286 -23.33 2.77 -23.56
CA TYR A 286 -24.17 3.54 -22.63
C TYR A 286 -25.64 3.13 -22.72
N ASN A 287 -26.44 3.59 -21.74
CA ASN A 287 -27.87 3.35 -21.73
C ASN A 287 -28.53 3.86 -23.04
N PRO A 288 -29.14 2.97 -23.85
CA PRO A 288 -29.69 3.35 -25.14
C PRO A 288 -30.82 4.38 -25.09
N LYS A 289 -31.48 4.54 -23.93
CA LYS A 289 -32.57 5.50 -23.72
C LYS A 289 -32.10 6.89 -23.25
N GLU A 290 -30.90 6.98 -22.70
CA GLU A 290 -30.37 8.23 -22.12
C GLU A 290 -29.41 8.94 -23.07
N LEU A 291 -28.71 8.19 -23.94
CA LEU A 291 -27.61 8.67 -24.78
C LEU A 291 -27.92 9.91 -25.65
N ASP A 292 -29.17 10.04 -26.08
CA ASP A 292 -29.62 11.11 -26.98
C ASP A 292 -30.30 12.27 -26.24
N LYS A 293 -30.38 12.21 -24.91
CA LYS A 293 -30.89 13.33 -24.11
C LYS A 293 -29.85 14.45 -24.04
N PRO A 294 -30.28 15.72 -24.05
CA PRO A 294 -29.36 16.87 -24.06
C PRO A 294 -28.58 17.05 -22.75
N ASP A 295 -29.08 16.48 -21.66
CA ASP A 295 -28.48 16.49 -20.32
C ASP A 295 -27.64 15.23 -20.02
N PHE A 296 -27.44 14.35 -21.01
CA PHE A 296 -26.59 13.17 -20.87
C PHE A 296 -25.14 13.56 -20.60
N ASP A 297 -24.60 13.15 -19.46
CA ASP A 297 -23.19 13.30 -19.11
C ASP A 297 -22.51 11.92 -19.08
N ASP A 298 -21.57 11.70 -20.00
CA ASP A 298 -20.80 10.44 -20.07
C ASP A 298 -19.74 10.30 -18.97
N LYS A 299 -19.62 11.31 -18.09
CA LYS A 299 -18.76 11.30 -16.89
C LYS A 299 -19.52 10.96 -15.62
N ASP A 300 -20.85 10.84 -15.67
CA ASP A 300 -21.64 10.47 -14.51
C ASP A 300 -21.50 8.99 -14.13
N THR A 301 -21.72 8.70 -12.84
CA THR A 301 -21.84 7.35 -12.31
C THR A 301 -23.11 6.70 -12.85
N GLN A 302 -22.96 5.72 -13.74
CA GLN A 302 -24.10 5.08 -14.42
C GLN A 302 -23.77 3.65 -14.82
N LEU A 303 -24.80 2.82 -15.02
CA LEU A 303 -24.61 1.49 -15.58
C LEU A 303 -24.20 1.59 -17.05
N VAL A 304 -23.13 0.89 -17.40
CA VAL A 304 -22.63 0.78 -18.77
C VAL A 304 -22.35 -0.69 -19.08
N LEU A 305 -22.58 -1.09 -20.33
CA LEU A 305 -22.19 -2.41 -20.81
C LEU A 305 -20.77 -2.31 -21.36
N CYS A 306 -19.80 -2.86 -20.61
CA CYS A 306 -18.42 -2.95 -21.07
C CYS A 306 -18.26 -4.10 -22.06
N VAL A 307 -17.68 -3.82 -23.22
CA VAL A 307 -17.52 -4.76 -24.32
C VAL A 307 -16.03 -5.05 -24.51
N VAL A 308 -15.71 -6.32 -24.75
CA VAL A 308 -14.37 -6.80 -25.08
C VAL A 308 -14.45 -7.46 -26.45
N THR A 309 -13.54 -7.09 -27.34
CA THR A 309 -13.46 -7.65 -28.68
C THR A 309 -12.11 -8.30 -28.94
N ILE A 310 -12.09 -9.35 -29.75
CA ILE A 310 -10.87 -9.97 -30.27
C ILE A 310 -10.97 -9.98 -31.78
N ASN A 311 -9.99 -9.37 -32.46
CA ASN A 311 -10.00 -9.16 -33.90
C ASN A 311 -11.32 -8.51 -34.38
N SER A 312 -11.77 -7.51 -33.60
CA SER A 312 -13.01 -6.75 -33.79
C SER A 312 -14.32 -7.55 -33.59
N ASP A 313 -14.27 -8.85 -33.31
CA ASP A 313 -15.43 -9.65 -32.92
C ASP A 313 -15.70 -9.53 -31.42
N ILE A 314 -16.97 -9.41 -31.01
CA ILE A 314 -17.34 -9.36 -29.58
C ILE A 314 -17.02 -10.70 -28.91
N ALA A 315 -16.05 -10.67 -27.99
CA ALA A 315 -15.62 -11.84 -27.21
C ALA A 315 -16.33 -11.91 -25.84
N ALA A 316 -16.61 -10.76 -25.23
CA ALA A 316 -17.33 -10.70 -23.96
C ALA A 316 -18.07 -9.38 -23.76
N MET A 317 -19.12 -9.41 -22.95
CA MET A 317 -19.87 -8.24 -22.52
C MET A 317 -20.21 -8.36 -21.04
N ARG A 318 -20.02 -7.28 -20.28
CA ARG A 318 -20.32 -7.25 -18.85
C ARG A 318 -20.85 -5.90 -18.42
N MET A 319 -21.98 -5.90 -17.72
CA MET A 319 -22.52 -4.71 -17.08
C MET A 319 -21.63 -4.30 -15.90
N LEU A 320 -21.24 -3.03 -15.86
CA LEU A 320 -20.47 -2.42 -14.77
C LEU A 320 -21.08 -1.07 -14.39
N LEU A 321 -20.84 -0.64 -13.15
CA LEU A 321 -21.12 0.72 -12.73
C LEU A 321 -19.90 1.57 -13.08
N GLN A 322 -20.07 2.49 -14.03
CA GLN A 322 -19.03 3.42 -14.43
C GLN A 322 -18.65 4.32 -13.25
N PRO A 323 -17.35 4.52 -12.96
CA PRO A 323 -16.94 5.45 -11.93
C PRO A 323 -17.15 6.91 -12.36
N PRO A 324 -17.28 7.84 -11.41
CA PRO A 324 -17.24 9.27 -11.69
C PRO A 324 -16.04 9.63 -12.58
N GLY A 325 -16.26 10.42 -13.63
CA GLY A 325 -15.21 10.79 -14.59
C GLY A 325 -14.97 9.77 -15.70
N GLY A 326 -15.63 8.61 -15.68
CA GLY A 326 -15.60 7.60 -16.75
C GLY A 326 -14.40 6.64 -16.69
N PHE A 327 -14.42 5.64 -17.56
CA PHE A 327 -13.34 4.66 -17.70
C PHE A 327 -12.26 5.16 -18.66
N TYR A 328 -11.00 5.13 -18.25
CA TYR A 328 -9.81 5.46 -19.03
C TYR A 328 -9.23 4.20 -19.68
N PRO A 329 -8.99 4.21 -20.99
CA PRO A 329 -8.20 3.18 -21.68
C PRO A 329 -6.85 2.93 -20.99
N LEU A 330 -6.52 1.67 -20.76
CA LEU A 330 -5.30 1.23 -20.11
C LEU A 330 -4.67 0.05 -20.88
N VAL A 331 -3.35 0.05 -20.94
CA VAL A 331 -2.54 -1.07 -21.39
C VAL A 331 -1.48 -1.35 -20.33
N ILE A 332 -1.38 -2.58 -19.88
CA ILE A 332 -0.35 -3.02 -18.93
C ILE A 332 0.68 -3.83 -19.72
N LEU A 333 1.88 -3.29 -19.85
CA LEU A 333 3.03 -3.96 -20.42
C LEU A 333 3.78 -4.73 -19.33
N CYS A 334 4.32 -5.88 -19.71
CA CYS A 334 5.10 -6.75 -18.83
C CYS A 334 6.35 -7.24 -19.56
N ARG A 335 7.20 -8.00 -18.87
CA ARG A 335 8.45 -8.56 -19.44
C ARG A 335 8.21 -9.34 -20.73
N ASN A 336 7.10 -10.05 -20.82
CA ASN A 336 6.77 -10.94 -21.94
C ASN A 336 5.80 -10.32 -22.94
N ALA A 337 5.38 -9.09 -22.70
CA ALA A 337 4.56 -8.31 -23.60
C ALA A 337 4.98 -6.85 -23.52
N SER A 338 6.19 -6.62 -24.01
CA SER A 338 6.91 -5.36 -23.89
C SER A 338 6.58 -4.36 -25.01
N ILE A 339 5.89 -4.81 -26.06
CA ILE A 339 5.58 -4.01 -27.25
C ILE A 339 4.09 -4.06 -27.57
N ALA A 340 3.44 -2.89 -27.56
CA ALA A 340 2.03 -2.77 -27.92
C ALA A 340 1.77 -1.53 -28.78
N ARG A 341 0.93 -1.68 -29.80
CA ARG A 341 0.35 -0.57 -30.57
C ARG A 341 -1.05 -0.30 -30.05
N VAL A 342 -1.36 0.97 -29.77
CA VAL A 342 -2.74 1.39 -29.50
C VAL A 342 -3.33 1.97 -30.77
N ASP A 343 -4.53 1.51 -31.14
CA ASP A 343 -5.28 2.00 -32.28
C ASP A 343 -6.62 2.59 -31.80
N VAL A 344 -6.76 3.90 -31.93
CA VAL A 344 -7.98 4.65 -31.61
C VAL A 344 -8.65 5.24 -32.86
N GLU A 345 -8.02 5.10 -34.03
CA GLU A 345 -8.48 5.75 -35.26
C GLU A 345 -9.27 4.82 -36.16
N SER A 346 -8.93 3.53 -36.17
CA SER A 346 -9.65 2.56 -37.00
C SER A 346 -11.10 2.38 -36.58
N LEU A 347 -11.38 2.45 -35.27
CA LEU A 347 -12.72 2.30 -34.69
C LEU A 347 -12.84 3.20 -33.44
N ARG A 348 -13.62 4.30 -33.53
CA ARG A 348 -13.91 5.18 -32.38
C ARG A 348 -15.13 4.74 -31.56
N GLN A 349 -15.95 3.90 -32.15
CA GLN A 349 -17.15 3.33 -31.55
C GLN A 349 -17.24 1.85 -31.90
N VAL A 350 -17.74 1.03 -30.97
CA VAL A 350 -18.05 -0.39 -31.23
C VAL A 350 -19.08 -0.53 -32.37
N THR A 351 -19.90 0.50 -32.56
CA THR A 351 -21.08 0.50 -33.43
C THR A 351 -20.81 1.21 -34.76
N VAL A 352 -20.23 0.50 -35.73
CA VAL A 352 -20.29 0.91 -37.14
C VAL A 352 -21.44 0.21 -37.87
N ASP A 353 -21.85 -0.97 -37.38
CA ASP A 353 -22.95 -1.77 -37.93
C ASP A 353 -24.22 -1.65 -37.05
N ALA A 354 -25.37 -1.39 -37.67
CA ALA A 354 -26.67 -1.36 -37.02
C ALA A 354 -27.03 -2.69 -36.35
N ALA A 355 -26.59 -3.82 -36.91
CA ALA A 355 -26.80 -5.14 -36.33
C ALA A 355 -26.03 -5.31 -35.01
N VAL A 356 -24.77 -4.85 -34.96
CA VAL A 356 -23.96 -4.86 -33.75
C VAL A 356 -24.58 -3.96 -32.69
N LYS A 357 -25.03 -2.76 -33.06
CA LYS A 357 -25.73 -1.87 -32.13
C LYS A 357 -26.98 -2.52 -31.53
N ALA A 358 -27.81 -3.17 -32.36
CA ALA A 358 -29.01 -3.85 -31.89
C ALA A 358 -28.69 -5.01 -30.93
N LEU A 359 -27.59 -5.74 -31.17
CA LEU A 359 -27.09 -6.77 -30.26
C LEU A 359 -26.68 -6.16 -28.91
N LEU A 360 -25.92 -5.06 -28.91
CA LEU A 360 -25.49 -4.38 -27.68
C LEU A 360 -26.68 -3.82 -26.90
N ASP A 361 -27.64 -3.19 -27.57
CA ASP A 361 -28.87 -2.68 -26.95
C ASP A 361 -29.66 -3.81 -26.28
N LYS A 362 -29.79 -4.96 -26.95
CA LYS A 362 -30.45 -6.15 -26.39
C LYS A 362 -29.70 -6.68 -25.16
N SER A 363 -28.40 -6.89 -25.26
CA SER A 363 -27.58 -7.41 -24.16
C SER A 363 -27.50 -6.45 -22.96
N TYR A 364 -27.56 -5.14 -23.19
CA TYR A 364 -27.65 -4.14 -22.12
C TYR A 364 -28.89 -4.41 -21.25
N TRP A 365 -30.07 -4.55 -21.86
CA TRP A 365 -31.32 -4.78 -21.11
C TRP A 365 -31.40 -6.17 -20.48
N GLU A 366 -30.84 -7.20 -21.11
CA GLU A 366 -30.75 -8.55 -20.53
C GLU A 366 -29.96 -8.59 -19.21
N GLN A 367 -28.93 -7.75 -19.06
CA GLN A 367 -28.11 -7.70 -17.84
C GLN A 367 -28.59 -6.64 -16.82
N TYR A 368 -29.45 -5.70 -17.24
CA TYR A 368 -29.81 -4.51 -16.47
C TYR A 368 -30.47 -4.85 -15.13
N ASP A 369 -31.49 -5.71 -15.12
CA ASP A 369 -32.25 -6.01 -13.89
C ASP A 369 -31.39 -6.70 -12.83
N ASN A 370 -30.52 -7.62 -13.25
CA ASN A 370 -29.57 -8.26 -12.34
C ASN A 370 -28.58 -7.25 -11.76
N ALA A 371 -28.04 -6.36 -12.61
CA ALA A 371 -27.14 -5.32 -12.16
C ALA A 371 -27.79 -4.34 -11.18
N MET A 372 -29.03 -3.94 -11.45
CA MET A 372 -29.82 -3.10 -10.54
C MET A 372 -30.10 -3.80 -9.21
N ASN A 373 -30.40 -5.10 -9.21
CA ASN A 373 -30.57 -5.85 -7.98
C ASN A 373 -29.29 -5.89 -7.13
N ILE A 374 -28.12 -6.04 -7.75
CA ILE A 374 -26.83 -5.98 -7.05
C ILE A 374 -26.62 -4.60 -6.42
N ILE A 375 -26.88 -3.51 -7.17
CA ILE A 375 -26.79 -2.13 -6.66
C ILE A 375 -27.74 -1.91 -5.49
N LEU A 376 -29.01 -2.33 -5.62
CA LEU A 376 -30.02 -2.17 -4.58
C LEU A 376 -29.67 -2.97 -3.32
N SER A 377 -29.11 -4.17 -3.47
CA SER A 377 -28.63 -4.96 -2.33
C SER A 377 -27.48 -4.25 -1.62
N ASP A 378 -26.49 -3.78 -2.37
CA ASP A 378 -25.34 -3.04 -1.83
C ASP A 378 -25.76 -1.75 -1.12
N LEU A 379 -26.69 -0.98 -1.70
CA LEU A 379 -27.25 0.22 -1.07
C LEU A 379 -27.96 -0.07 0.26
N LYS A 380 -28.68 -1.20 0.36
CA LYS A 380 -29.30 -1.63 1.62
C LYS A 380 -28.23 -1.99 2.66
N GLU A 381 -27.17 -2.68 2.25
CA GLU A 381 -26.09 -3.07 3.16
C GLU A 381 -25.18 -1.90 3.59
N ARG A 382 -25.21 -0.78 2.85
CA ARG A 382 -24.57 0.49 3.20
C ARG A 382 -25.34 1.28 4.25
N GLU A 383 -26.64 1.01 4.41
CA GLU A 383 -27.50 1.82 5.26
C GLU A 383 -27.00 1.82 6.72
N LEU A 384 -26.47 2.97 7.14
CA LEU A 384 -26.06 3.21 8.53
C LEU A 384 -27.20 3.87 9.29
N SER A 385 -27.60 3.24 10.39
CA SER A 385 -28.57 3.81 11.33
C SER A 385 -27.95 3.96 12.71
N LEU A 386 -28.43 4.95 13.48
CA LEU A 386 -27.94 5.18 14.85
C LEU A 386 -28.14 3.97 15.78
N SER A 387 -29.11 3.10 15.48
CA SER A 387 -29.37 1.86 16.22
C SER A 387 -28.27 0.81 16.07
N LEU A 388 -27.44 0.88 15.03
CA LEU A 388 -26.29 -0.02 14.86
C LEU A 388 -25.13 0.34 15.79
N PHE A 389 -25.18 1.49 16.48
CA PHE A 389 -24.07 1.95 17.31
C PHE A 389 -24.31 1.68 18.80
N ARG A 390 -23.32 1.02 19.42
CA ARG A 390 -23.17 1.01 20.87
C ARG A 390 -22.19 2.12 21.25
N LYS A 391 -22.67 3.16 21.94
CA LYS A 391 -21.86 4.35 22.23
C LYS A 391 -22.09 4.97 23.61
N SER A 392 -21.09 5.67 24.12
CA SER A 392 -21.23 6.51 25.30
C SER A 392 -22.25 7.64 25.04
N LYS A 393 -23.03 7.99 26.07
CA LYS A 393 -24.06 9.05 25.97
C LYS A 393 -23.51 10.43 25.62
N CYS A 394 -22.23 10.69 25.91
CA CYS A 394 -21.57 11.98 25.72
C CYS A 394 -21.10 12.22 24.27
N LEU A 395 -21.08 11.19 23.42
CA LEU A 395 -20.70 11.31 22.02
C LEU A 395 -21.89 11.80 21.18
N VAL A 396 -21.68 12.89 20.45
CA VAL A 396 -22.60 13.37 19.42
C VAL A 396 -22.21 12.68 18.12
N VAL A 397 -23.16 11.98 17.51
CA VAL A 397 -22.93 11.19 16.30
C VAL A 397 -23.94 11.63 15.25
N LYS A 398 -23.45 12.03 14.08
CA LYS A 398 -24.27 12.34 12.91
C LYS A 398 -23.89 11.39 11.79
N VAL A 399 -24.89 10.66 11.30
CA VAL A 399 -24.70 9.73 10.19
C VAL A 399 -25.13 10.44 8.91
N SER A 400 -24.22 10.52 7.93
CA SER A 400 -24.52 10.89 6.55
C SER A 400 -24.52 9.65 5.65
N SER A 401 -24.71 9.82 4.34
CA SER A 401 -24.77 8.71 3.38
C SER A 401 -23.46 7.94 3.19
N ALA A 402 -22.33 8.43 3.69
CA ALA A 402 -21.03 7.74 3.57
C ALA A 402 -20.12 7.94 4.79
N ILE A 403 -20.23 9.09 5.46
CA ILE A 403 -19.37 9.48 6.56
C ILE A 403 -20.19 9.60 7.85
N CYS A 404 -19.65 9.07 8.94
CA CYS A 404 -20.20 9.22 10.28
C CYS A 404 -19.35 10.24 11.06
N GLN A 405 -19.91 11.42 11.32
CA GLN A 405 -19.24 12.46 12.12
C GLN A 405 -19.42 12.12 13.61
N VAL A 406 -18.31 12.01 14.33
CA VAL A 406 -18.27 11.72 15.77
C VAL A 406 -17.60 12.88 16.50
N CYS A 407 -18.32 13.51 17.42
CA CYS A 407 -17.83 14.64 18.19
C CYS A 407 -17.87 14.35 19.71
N LEU A 408 -16.81 14.72 20.41
CA LEU A 408 -16.74 14.74 21.87
C LEU A 408 -16.50 16.18 22.37
N PRO A 409 -17.47 16.80 23.05
CA PRO A 409 -17.30 18.15 23.59
C PRO A 409 -16.27 18.23 24.73
N ALA A 410 -15.54 19.35 24.80
CA ALA A 410 -14.50 19.67 25.79
C ALA A 410 -14.87 19.41 27.27
N LYS A 411 -16.15 19.58 27.64
CA LYS A 411 -16.62 19.34 29.02
C LYS A 411 -16.45 17.89 29.50
N HIS A 412 -16.26 16.95 28.58
CA HIS A 412 -16.16 15.52 28.88
C HIS A 412 -14.69 15.06 28.89
N LYS A 413 -14.13 14.89 30.09
CA LYS A 413 -12.71 14.53 30.30
C LYS A 413 -12.44 13.03 30.44
N LYS A 414 -13.48 12.19 30.41
CA LYS A 414 -13.34 10.73 30.55
C LYS A 414 -13.17 10.10 29.17
N ILE A 415 -12.85 8.81 29.16
CA ILE A 415 -12.84 8.01 27.95
C ILE A 415 -14.29 7.73 27.54
N HIS A 416 -14.56 7.86 26.25
CA HIS A 416 -15.85 7.60 25.62
C HIS A 416 -15.64 6.73 24.39
N VAL A 417 -16.54 5.77 24.16
CA VAL A 417 -16.40 4.76 23.12
C VAL A 417 -17.60 4.78 22.20
N ILE A 418 -17.36 4.54 20.92
CA ILE A 418 -18.35 4.18 19.92
C ILE A 418 -17.91 2.90 19.22
N GLN A 419 -18.85 2.00 19.03
CA GLN A 419 -18.65 0.71 18.38
C GLN A 419 -19.81 0.47 17.41
N LEU A 420 -19.49 0.12 16.17
CA LEU A 420 -20.50 -0.31 15.20
C LEU A 420 -20.77 -1.80 15.42
N GLN A 421 -22.02 -2.16 15.71
CA GLN A 421 -22.49 -3.54 15.90
C GLN A 421 -22.71 -4.25 14.55
N HIS A 422 -21.72 -4.09 13.66
CA HIS A 422 -21.60 -4.80 12.40
C HIS A 422 -20.15 -5.28 12.36
N PRO A 423 -19.88 -6.59 12.25
CA PRO A 423 -18.52 -7.10 12.33
C PRO A 423 -17.74 -6.72 11.07
N LEU A 424 -16.41 -6.69 11.19
CA LEU A 424 -15.51 -6.77 10.05
C LEU A 424 -15.55 -8.19 9.51
N THR A 425 -15.50 -8.33 8.18
CA THR A 425 -15.46 -9.64 7.49
C THR A 425 -14.34 -9.67 6.45
N GLN A 426 -14.13 -10.79 5.79
CA GLN A 426 -13.15 -10.88 4.70
C GLN A 426 -13.54 -9.99 3.50
N GLU A 427 -14.83 -9.82 3.26
CA GLU A 427 -15.40 -8.96 2.20
C GLU A 427 -15.50 -7.49 2.61
N ARG A 428 -15.49 -7.21 3.92
CA ARG A 428 -15.53 -5.85 4.48
C ARG A 428 -14.49 -5.71 5.59
N PRO A 429 -13.19 -5.80 5.24
CA PRO A 429 -12.13 -5.92 6.23
C PRO A 429 -11.67 -4.58 6.80
N TYR A 430 -12.13 -3.46 6.26
CA TYR A 430 -11.47 -2.18 6.43
C TYR A 430 -12.40 -1.10 6.98
N PHE A 431 -11.88 -0.21 7.80
CA PHE A 431 -12.50 1.07 8.13
C PHE A 431 -11.43 2.10 8.46
N PHE A 432 -11.77 3.39 8.36
CA PHE A 432 -10.83 4.47 8.65
C PHE A 432 -11.49 5.70 9.26
N ILE A 433 -10.64 6.58 9.78
CA ILE A 433 -10.96 7.77 10.55
C ILE A 433 -10.12 8.91 10.01
N GLU A 434 -10.77 9.99 9.60
CA GLU A 434 -10.13 11.28 9.36
C GLU A 434 -10.26 12.14 10.62
N ILE A 435 -9.14 12.64 11.12
CA ILE A 435 -9.10 13.42 12.35
C ILE A 435 -9.24 14.90 12.00
N LYS A 436 -10.43 15.46 12.27
CA LYS A 436 -10.75 16.85 11.94
C LYS A 436 -10.34 17.84 13.03
N LYS A 437 -10.41 17.41 14.30
CA LYS A 437 -9.99 18.21 15.44
C LYS A 437 -9.43 17.32 16.52
N LEU A 438 -8.17 17.52 16.90
CA LEU A 438 -7.54 16.80 18.00
C LEU A 438 -6.42 17.61 18.65
N ASN A 439 -6.55 17.87 19.94
CA ASN A 439 -5.48 18.53 20.71
C ASN A 439 -4.38 17.53 21.11
N GLU A 440 -3.15 17.99 21.32
CA GLU A 440 -2.00 17.18 21.77
C GLU A 440 -2.25 16.40 23.08
N GLU A 441 -3.11 16.92 23.95
CA GLU A 441 -3.50 16.24 25.18
C GLU A 441 -4.63 15.24 25.00
N SER A 442 -5.36 15.30 23.89
CA SER A 442 -6.41 14.35 23.58
C SER A 442 -5.82 13.01 23.15
N VAL A 443 -6.56 11.92 23.42
CA VAL A 443 -6.16 10.57 23.04
C VAL A 443 -7.27 9.89 22.27
N ILE A 444 -6.93 9.36 21.09
CA ILE A 444 -7.75 8.44 20.33
C ILE A 444 -7.10 7.07 20.39
N SER A 445 -7.90 6.03 20.55
CA SER A 445 -7.48 4.67 20.21
C SER A 445 -8.56 4.00 19.38
N PHE A 446 -8.19 3.26 18.35
CA PHE A 446 -9.15 2.51 17.53
C PHE A 446 -8.63 1.11 17.23
N GLY A 447 -9.56 0.20 16.91
CA GLY A 447 -9.24 -1.20 16.73
C GLY A 447 -10.46 -2.10 16.68
N VAL A 448 -10.31 -3.34 17.13
CA VAL A 448 -11.35 -4.38 17.12
C VAL A 448 -11.57 -4.89 18.54
N ALA A 449 -12.84 -5.05 18.92
CA ALA A 449 -13.24 -5.58 20.22
C ALA A 449 -14.60 -6.31 20.12
N ASP A 450 -14.91 -7.12 21.13
CA ASP A 450 -16.18 -7.85 21.22
C ASP A 450 -17.39 -6.95 21.55
N SER A 451 -18.59 -7.54 21.54
CA SER A 451 -19.86 -6.85 21.86
C SER A 451 -19.93 -6.29 23.28
N ASN A 452 -19.14 -6.86 24.21
CA ASN A 452 -19.17 -6.53 25.63
C ASN A 452 -18.14 -5.46 26.02
N PHE A 453 -17.33 -4.98 25.08
CA PHE A 453 -16.25 -4.03 25.33
C PHE A 453 -16.71 -2.81 26.15
N PRO A 454 -16.04 -2.42 27.25
CA PRO A 454 -16.50 -1.31 28.09
C PRO A 454 -16.53 0.05 27.37
N LEU A 455 -17.55 0.88 27.65
CA LEU A 455 -17.72 2.19 27.00
C LEU A 455 -16.89 3.34 27.62
N ASP A 456 -15.92 2.99 28.46
CA ASP A 456 -15.06 3.90 29.23
C ASP A 456 -13.59 3.44 29.24
N LYS A 457 -13.22 2.56 28.30
CA LYS A 457 -11.86 2.02 28.17
C LYS A 457 -11.34 2.23 26.76
N HIS A 458 -10.03 2.34 26.65
CA HIS A 458 -9.37 2.39 25.36
C HIS A 458 -9.18 0.96 24.81
N VAL A 459 -9.42 0.81 23.50
CA VAL A 459 -9.32 -0.48 22.80
C VAL A 459 -7.87 -0.96 22.78
N GLY A 460 -7.63 -2.27 22.84
CA GLY A 460 -6.32 -2.91 23.01
C GLY A 460 -5.82 -3.00 24.45
N LYS A 461 -6.24 -2.09 25.35
CA LYS A 461 -5.86 -2.10 26.78
C LYS A 461 -6.84 -2.86 27.69
N ILE A 462 -7.74 -3.66 27.12
CA ILE A 462 -8.65 -4.56 27.87
C ILE A 462 -8.81 -5.85 27.07
N LYS A 463 -9.01 -6.99 27.74
CA LYS A 463 -9.29 -8.27 27.06
C LYS A 463 -10.81 -8.44 26.83
N PRO A 464 -11.26 -9.02 25.69
CA PRO A 464 -10.49 -9.29 24.48
C PRO A 464 -10.57 -8.09 23.50
N SER A 465 -9.43 -7.46 23.18
CA SER A 465 -9.38 -6.39 22.17
C SER A 465 -7.98 -6.09 21.65
N THR A 466 -7.90 -5.49 20.47
CA THR A 466 -6.66 -5.05 19.82
C THR A 466 -6.84 -3.63 19.32
N GLY A 467 -5.86 -2.75 19.52
CA GLY A 467 -5.96 -1.36 19.09
C GLY A 467 -4.66 -0.56 19.05
N TRP A 468 -4.72 0.59 18.40
CA TRP A 468 -3.61 1.53 18.20
C TRP A 468 -3.88 2.89 18.84
N TYR A 469 -2.87 3.51 19.48
CA TYR A 469 -3.01 4.72 20.29
C TYR A 469 -2.34 5.94 19.65
N SER A 470 -3.08 7.05 19.56
CA SER A 470 -2.64 8.29 18.94
C SER A 470 -1.40 8.92 19.60
N LYS A 471 -1.40 9.00 20.93
CA LYS A 471 -0.38 9.75 21.69
C LYS A 471 0.99 9.07 21.73
N GLU A 472 1.01 7.74 21.75
CA GLU A 472 2.26 6.95 21.88
C GLU A 472 2.65 6.25 20.58
N GLY A 473 1.74 6.14 19.61
CA GLY A 473 1.92 5.33 18.41
C GLY A 473 2.00 3.82 18.66
N LYS A 474 1.62 3.35 19.85
CA LYS A 474 1.79 1.96 20.27
C LYS A 474 0.58 1.09 19.94
N PHE A 475 0.87 -0.14 19.51
CA PHE A 475 -0.12 -1.19 19.26
C PHE A 475 -0.29 -2.06 20.51
N TYR A 476 -1.51 -2.23 20.96
CA TYR A 476 -1.86 -3.08 22.10
C TYR A 476 -2.76 -4.22 21.68
N GLN A 477 -2.50 -5.40 22.23
CA GLN A 477 -3.38 -6.57 22.16
C GLN A 477 -3.59 -7.07 23.58
N ASN A 478 -4.84 -7.11 24.04
CA ASN A 478 -5.19 -7.76 25.30
C ASN A 478 -4.36 -7.27 26.51
N LEU A 479 -4.16 -5.95 26.65
CA LEU A 479 -3.29 -5.25 27.61
C LEU A 479 -1.80 -5.21 27.27
N LEU A 480 -1.32 -6.10 26.41
CA LEU A 480 0.10 -6.23 26.10
C LEU A 480 0.51 -5.27 24.98
N LEU A 481 1.69 -4.67 25.14
CA LEU A 481 2.39 -3.98 24.07
C LEU A 481 3.10 -5.03 23.20
N SER A 482 2.46 -5.47 22.12
CA SER A 482 2.89 -6.65 21.34
C SER A 482 3.13 -6.39 19.86
N GLY A 483 3.22 -5.14 19.42
CA GLY A 483 3.56 -4.81 18.03
C GLY A 483 5.02 -5.12 17.70
N ASN A 484 5.28 -5.66 16.50
CA ASN A 484 6.65 -5.88 16.02
C ASN A 484 7.34 -4.56 15.64
N THR A 485 6.59 -3.60 15.10
CA THR A 485 7.07 -2.27 14.77
C THR A 485 6.71 -1.26 15.87
N HIS A 486 7.49 -0.18 15.93
CA HIS A 486 7.07 1.03 16.60
C HIS A 486 6.12 1.78 15.66
N GLY A 487 4.83 1.83 15.98
CA GLY A 487 3.89 2.62 15.21
C GLY A 487 4.11 4.12 15.42
N GLU A 488 3.34 4.92 14.69
CA GLU A 488 3.48 6.37 14.68
C GLU A 488 2.45 7.08 15.56
N ARG A 489 2.82 8.25 16.09
CA ARG A 489 1.80 9.16 16.61
C ARG A 489 0.93 9.67 15.48
N PHE A 490 -0.32 9.99 15.78
CA PHE A 490 -1.23 10.60 14.82
C PHE A 490 -2.10 11.67 15.47
N GLY A 491 -2.46 12.69 14.68
CA GLY A 491 -3.05 13.94 15.13
C GLY A 491 -4.07 14.53 14.17
N GLU A 492 -4.40 15.80 14.38
CA GLU A 492 -5.26 16.57 13.47
C GLU A 492 -4.70 16.55 12.04
N GLY A 493 -5.56 16.34 11.05
CA GLY A 493 -5.16 16.21 9.65
C GLY A 493 -4.80 14.79 9.20
N ASP A 494 -4.49 13.88 10.12
CA ASP A 494 -4.18 12.49 9.75
C ASP A 494 -5.44 11.69 9.37
N THR A 495 -5.25 10.73 8.45
CA THR A 495 -6.18 9.63 8.19
C THR A 495 -5.60 8.34 8.74
N VAL A 496 -6.31 7.66 9.65
CA VAL A 496 -5.90 6.39 10.25
C VAL A 496 -6.93 5.29 10.02
N GLY A 497 -6.48 4.07 9.74
CA GLY A 497 -7.38 2.95 9.43
C GLY A 497 -6.83 1.60 9.86
N LEU A 498 -7.68 0.59 9.75
CA LEU A 498 -7.39 -0.79 10.11
C LEU A 498 -7.97 -1.72 9.05
N GLU A 499 -7.12 -2.53 8.44
CA GLU A 499 -7.51 -3.64 7.56
C GLU A 499 -7.39 -4.96 8.34
N MET A 500 -8.44 -5.77 8.34
CA MET A 500 -8.50 -7.07 8.98
C MET A 500 -8.37 -8.20 7.96
N ARG A 501 -7.56 -9.22 8.27
CA ARG A 501 -7.44 -10.44 7.49
C ARG A 501 -7.75 -11.63 8.36
N SER A 502 -8.95 -12.15 8.20
CA SER A 502 -9.37 -13.39 8.86
C SER A 502 -8.64 -14.58 8.25
N PHE A 503 -8.07 -15.42 9.10
CA PHE A 503 -7.45 -16.70 8.72
C PHE A 503 -7.99 -17.85 9.57
N HIS A 504 -8.76 -17.55 10.62
CA HIS A 504 -9.42 -18.52 11.49
C HIS A 504 -10.76 -17.95 11.99
N THR A 505 -11.66 -18.82 12.44
CA THR A 505 -13.00 -18.44 12.97
C THR A 505 -12.97 -17.60 14.26
N LYS A 506 -11.80 -17.41 14.85
CA LYS A 506 -11.58 -16.71 16.13
C LYS A 506 -10.38 -15.77 16.11
N ALA A 507 -9.63 -15.77 15.01
CA ALA A 507 -8.38 -15.04 14.93
C ALA A 507 -8.20 -14.41 13.55
N ALA A 508 -7.68 -13.19 13.58
CA ALA A 508 -7.36 -12.40 12.41
C ALA A 508 -6.05 -11.64 12.63
N ALA A 509 -5.44 -11.21 11.53
CA ALA A 509 -4.34 -10.26 11.54
C ALA A 509 -4.94 -8.90 11.20
N VAL A 510 -4.45 -7.84 11.83
CA VAL A 510 -4.77 -6.48 11.44
C VAL A 510 -3.53 -5.75 10.98
N VAL A 511 -3.70 -4.95 9.94
CA VAL A 511 -2.72 -3.96 9.48
C VAL A 511 -3.24 -2.59 9.88
N PHE A 512 -2.47 -1.88 10.71
CA PHE A 512 -2.74 -0.49 11.04
C PHE A 512 -2.14 0.41 9.97
N ILE A 513 -2.90 1.42 9.57
CA ILE A 513 -2.62 2.24 8.41
C ILE A 513 -2.72 3.71 8.83
N LYS A 514 -1.75 4.54 8.45
CA LYS A 514 -1.83 5.99 8.55
C LYS A 514 -1.41 6.63 7.25
N ASN A 515 -2.23 7.56 6.76
CA ASN A 515 -2.02 8.29 5.52
C ASN A 515 -1.65 7.32 4.37
N ASN A 516 -2.40 6.21 4.29
CA ASN A 516 -2.22 5.11 3.33
C ASN A 516 -0.85 4.40 3.38
N THR A 517 -0.14 4.50 4.48
CA THR A 517 1.10 3.76 4.72
C THR A 517 0.84 2.76 5.85
N PRO A 518 1.22 1.49 5.70
CA PRO A 518 1.10 0.54 6.80
C PRO A 518 2.17 0.87 7.84
N VAL A 519 1.77 0.95 9.09
CA VAL A 519 2.66 1.34 10.21
C VAL A 519 2.95 0.17 11.15
N GLY A 520 2.15 -0.88 11.09
CA GLY A 520 2.36 -2.07 11.91
C GLY A 520 1.25 -3.10 11.76
N THR A 521 1.55 -4.30 12.20
CA THR A 521 0.61 -5.42 12.22
C THR A 521 0.40 -5.95 13.63
N GLN A 522 -0.76 -6.58 13.85
CA GLN A 522 -1.11 -7.15 15.15
C GLN A 522 -2.11 -8.30 15.02
N TYR A 523 -2.13 -9.21 16.00
CA TYR A 523 -3.17 -10.21 16.15
C TYR A 523 -4.47 -9.63 16.72
N VAL A 524 -5.60 -10.14 16.25
CA VAL A 524 -6.93 -9.99 16.89
C VAL A 524 -7.43 -11.38 17.22
N ILE A 525 -7.71 -11.63 18.49
CA ILE A 525 -8.23 -12.93 18.96
C ILE A 525 -9.47 -12.65 19.79
N LEU A 526 -10.62 -13.06 19.26
CA LEU A 526 -11.92 -12.95 19.91
C LEU A 526 -12.58 -14.34 20.02
N PRO A 527 -13.51 -14.55 20.96
CA PRO A 527 -14.20 -15.83 21.09
C PRO A 527 -15.01 -16.24 19.84
N ARG A 528 -15.46 -15.27 19.04
CA ARG A 528 -16.38 -15.40 17.90
C ARG A 528 -16.02 -14.40 16.80
N ALA A 529 -15.91 -14.85 15.54
CA ALA A 529 -15.63 -13.97 14.40
C ALA A 529 -16.77 -12.99 14.12
N GLU A 530 -18.00 -13.34 14.48
CA GLU A 530 -19.17 -12.47 14.35
C GLU A 530 -19.11 -11.25 15.28
N GLU A 531 -18.12 -11.20 16.16
CA GLU A 531 -17.91 -10.13 17.14
C GLU A 531 -16.68 -9.27 16.84
N PHE A 532 -16.06 -9.36 15.64
CA PHE A 532 -14.99 -8.45 15.23
C PHE A 532 -15.52 -7.02 14.98
N PHE A 533 -16.02 -6.35 16.02
CA PHE A 533 -16.64 -5.04 15.89
C PHE A 533 -15.60 -3.91 15.88
N PRO A 534 -15.64 -3.03 14.87
CA PRO A 534 -14.76 -1.87 14.81
C PRO A 534 -15.14 -0.91 15.94
N THR A 535 -14.13 -0.52 16.72
CA THR A 535 -14.29 0.17 18.00
C THR A 535 -13.35 1.37 18.07
N ILE A 536 -13.89 2.52 18.46
CA ILE A 536 -13.16 3.78 18.60
C ILE A 536 -13.38 4.32 20.02
N ALA A 537 -12.30 4.61 20.72
CA ALA A 537 -12.31 5.25 22.03
C ALA A 537 -11.62 6.61 21.96
N ILE A 538 -12.24 7.62 22.57
CA ILE A 538 -11.88 9.03 22.51
C ILE A 538 -11.79 9.57 23.94
N CYS A 539 -10.71 10.28 24.25
CA CYS A 539 -10.53 11.02 25.48
C CYS A 539 -10.08 12.44 25.14
N GLY A 540 -10.97 13.43 25.23
CA GLY A 540 -10.66 14.81 24.83
C GLY A 540 -9.86 15.60 25.87
N ASN A 541 -9.74 15.12 27.10
CA ASN A 541 -8.96 15.76 28.18
C ASN A 541 -9.23 17.26 28.40
N GLY A 542 -10.45 17.74 28.11
CA GLY A 542 -10.81 19.15 28.23
C GLY A 542 -10.91 19.90 26.90
N TYR A 543 -10.68 19.22 25.78
CA TYR A 543 -10.76 19.77 24.43
C TYR A 543 -11.84 19.09 23.61
N ASP A 544 -12.36 19.80 22.60
CA ASP A 544 -13.25 19.17 21.64
C ASP A 544 -12.46 18.23 20.73
N VAL A 545 -13.04 17.08 20.45
CA VAL A 545 -12.52 16.13 19.44
C VAL A 545 -13.58 15.94 18.36
N GLU A 546 -13.15 15.97 17.10
CA GLU A 546 -14.01 15.77 15.94
C GLU A 546 -13.37 14.79 14.95
N LEU A 547 -14.12 13.74 14.61
CA LEU A 547 -13.69 12.68 13.71
C LEU A 547 -14.73 12.48 12.60
N ASN A 548 -14.25 12.22 11.39
CA ASN A 548 -15.06 11.67 10.31
C ASN A 548 -14.70 10.19 10.16
N VAL A 549 -15.66 9.30 10.40
CA VAL A 549 -15.45 7.85 10.36
C VAL A 549 -16.15 7.26 9.14
N THR A 550 -15.39 6.55 8.31
CA THR A 550 -15.93 5.76 7.22
C THR A 550 -15.88 4.29 7.63
N TRP A 551 -17.05 3.74 7.90
CA TRP A 551 -17.20 2.36 8.36
C TRP A 551 -17.12 1.36 7.20
N GLN A 552 -16.87 0.10 7.52
CA GLN A 552 -16.73 -0.99 6.56
C GLN A 552 -17.97 -1.25 5.70
N THR A 553 -19.13 -0.71 6.09
CA THR A 553 -20.33 -0.77 5.25
C THR A 553 -20.20 0.07 3.97
N HIS A 554 -19.24 1.00 3.91
CA HIS A 554 -18.97 1.87 2.77
C HIS A 554 -17.61 1.62 2.12
N THR A 555 -16.85 0.62 2.59
CA THR A 555 -15.53 0.28 2.04
C THR A 555 -15.46 -1.21 1.71
N GLY A 556 -15.25 -1.55 0.44
CA GLY A 556 -15.14 -2.94 -0.02
C GLY A 556 -13.79 -3.60 0.30
N SER A 557 -12.70 -2.83 0.31
CA SER A 557 -11.39 -3.35 0.68
C SER A 557 -10.53 -2.26 1.28
N GLY A 558 -9.52 -2.67 2.06
CA GLY A 558 -8.43 -1.78 2.45
C GLY A 558 -7.51 -1.43 1.28
N PRO A 559 -6.53 -0.54 1.52
CA PRO A 559 -5.42 -0.32 0.61
C PRO A 559 -4.70 -1.64 0.28
N ASN A 560 -4.33 -1.82 -0.98
CA ASN A 560 -3.51 -2.95 -1.39
C ASN A 560 -2.03 -2.57 -1.31
N PHE A 561 -1.30 -3.15 -0.36
CA PHE A 561 0.13 -2.94 -0.16
C PHE A 561 0.95 -3.91 -1.02
N ASN A 562 1.48 -3.42 -2.14
CA ASN A 562 2.36 -4.23 -2.98
C ASN A 562 3.65 -4.56 -2.22
N VAL A 563 3.89 -5.85 -1.94
CA VAL A 563 5.07 -6.33 -1.22
C VAL A 563 6.39 -6.05 -1.94
N SER A 564 6.33 -5.81 -3.26
CA SER A 564 7.47 -5.40 -4.09
C SER A 564 7.73 -3.89 -4.05
N ASP A 565 6.98 -3.10 -3.28
CA ASP A 565 7.22 -1.67 -3.09
C ASP A 565 7.51 -1.41 -1.60
N LEU A 566 8.75 -1.01 -1.32
CA LEU A 566 9.22 -0.78 0.05
C LEU A 566 8.49 0.39 0.75
N GLU A 567 7.84 1.29 0.01
CA GLU A 567 6.99 2.32 0.63
C GLU A 567 5.82 1.71 1.40
N PHE A 568 5.39 0.53 0.99
CA PHE A 568 4.33 -0.21 1.63
C PHE A 568 4.82 -1.20 2.68
N TRP A 569 6.07 -1.12 3.11
CA TRP A 569 6.54 -1.87 4.28
C TRP A 569 6.36 -1.05 5.54
N CYS A 570 5.97 -1.70 6.64
CA CYS A 570 5.91 -1.07 7.95
C CYS A 570 7.34 -0.69 8.37
N ARG A 571 7.64 0.60 8.43
CA ARG A 571 9.00 1.12 8.65
C ARG A 571 9.00 2.27 9.66
N PRO A 572 10.16 2.61 10.26
CA PRO A 572 10.24 3.73 11.19
C PRO A 572 9.88 5.05 10.49
N SER A 573 9.18 5.96 11.18
CA SER A 573 8.71 7.23 10.60
C SER A 573 9.82 8.14 10.07
N HIS A 574 11.03 8.04 10.64
CA HIS A 574 12.21 8.82 10.23
C HIS A 574 13.02 8.15 9.11
N SER A 575 12.59 6.99 8.61
CA SER A 575 13.23 6.32 7.49
C SER A 575 12.80 6.93 6.15
N TRP A 576 13.61 6.74 5.11
CA TRP A 576 13.20 6.98 3.73
C TRP A 576 13.78 5.92 2.80
N ILE A 577 13.38 5.96 1.54
CA ILE A 577 13.68 4.93 0.56
C ILE A 577 14.40 5.56 -0.61
N ASP A 578 15.59 5.04 -0.91
CA ASP A 578 16.21 5.21 -2.21
C ASP A 578 15.63 4.15 -3.14
N GLU A 579 14.56 4.54 -3.83
CA GLU A 579 13.80 3.65 -4.71
C GLU A 579 14.58 3.20 -5.95
N ASP A 580 15.58 3.97 -6.39
CA ASP A 580 16.37 3.60 -7.57
C ASP A 580 17.29 2.42 -7.27
N ASN A 581 17.66 2.26 -5.99
CA ASN A 581 18.52 1.18 -5.52
C ASN A 581 17.82 0.19 -4.58
N ASN A 582 16.52 0.38 -4.29
CA ASN A 582 15.75 -0.38 -3.29
C ASN A 582 16.42 -0.39 -1.90
N ILE A 583 16.94 0.76 -1.46
CA ILE A 583 17.62 0.89 -0.16
C ILE A 583 16.69 1.59 0.81
N VAL A 584 16.41 0.96 1.95
CA VAL A 584 15.80 1.64 3.10
C VAL A 584 16.91 2.25 3.94
N ILE A 585 16.78 3.54 4.23
CA ILE A 585 17.75 4.30 5.02
C ILE A 585 17.06 4.77 6.30
N CYS A 586 17.64 4.39 7.44
CA CYS A 586 17.26 4.82 8.79
C CYS A 586 18.50 5.48 9.39
N LYS A 587 18.61 6.82 9.38
CA LYS A 587 19.77 7.49 10.00
C LYS A 587 19.55 7.74 11.49
N ASP A 588 20.66 7.78 12.22
CA ASP A 588 20.77 8.31 13.59
C ASP A 588 19.82 7.65 14.61
N HIS A 589 19.48 6.37 14.39
CA HIS A 589 18.64 5.63 15.31
C HIS A 589 19.48 5.05 16.46
N LEU A 590 19.07 5.38 17.70
CA LEU A 590 19.74 4.93 18.92
C LEU A 590 19.32 3.52 19.35
N ASP A 591 18.16 3.07 18.87
CA ASP A 591 17.54 1.78 19.22
C ASP A 591 17.39 0.91 17.96
N LEU A 592 17.00 -0.35 18.15
CA LEU A 592 16.74 -1.29 17.05
C LEU A 592 15.61 -0.76 16.15
N SER A 593 15.92 -0.50 14.88
CA SER A 593 14.91 -0.12 13.88
C SER A 593 14.31 -1.36 13.23
N VAL A 594 13.00 -1.36 12.98
CA VAL A 594 12.28 -2.52 12.46
C VAL A 594 11.59 -2.18 11.15
N ILE A 595 11.81 -3.02 10.14
CA ILE A 595 11.13 -2.97 8.86
C ILE A 595 10.40 -4.30 8.69
N GLN A 596 9.08 -4.28 8.52
CA GLN A 596 8.25 -5.49 8.43
C GLN A 596 7.31 -5.42 7.23
N CYS A 597 7.16 -6.52 6.51
CA CYS A 597 6.17 -6.62 5.47
C CYS A 597 4.75 -6.61 6.08
N PRO A 598 3.80 -5.80 5.58
CA PRO A 598 2.45 -5.75 6.11
C PRO A 598 1.68 -7.06 5.92
N TYR A 599 2.13 -7.90 4.98
CA TYR A 599 1.48 -9.17 4.63
C TYR A 599 2.42 -10.35 4.86
N SER A 600 1.82 -11.49 5.21
CA SER A 600 2.53 -12.75 5.33
C SER A 600 2.89 -13.32 3.96
N PHE A 601 3.77 -14.31 3.96
CA PHE A 601 4.03 -15.11 2.79
C PHE A 601 2.76 -15.77 2.25
N SER A 602 2.70 -15.92 0.94
CA SER A 602 1.63 -16.53 0.19
C SER A 602 2.20 -17.25 -1.03
N SER A 603 1.37 -17.95 -1.81
CA SER A 603 1.80 -18.57 -3.07
C SER A 603 2.42 -17.57 -4.06
N GLY A 604 2.00 -16.30 -4.02
CA GLY A 604 2.53 -15.22 -4.86
C GLY A 604 3.63 -14.38 -4.21
N PHE A 605 4.09 -14.74 -3.00
CA PHE A 605 5.18 -14.05 -2.31
C PHE A 605 5.69 -14.97 -1.21
N ASN A 606 6.73 -15.74 -1.48
CA ASN A 606 7.17 -16.79 -0.57
C ASN A 606 8.64 -16.69 -0.20
N HIS A 607 9.33 -15.63 -0.64
CA HIS A 607 10.74 -15.45 -0.39
C HIS A 607 11.10 -13.95 -0.39
N PHE A 608 12.07 -13.54 0.42
CA PHE A 608 12.65 -12.19 0.35
C PHE A 608 14.14 -12.23 0.71
N GLU A 609 14.91 -11.33 0.11
CA GLU A 609 16.35 -11.19 0.33
C GLU A 609 16.73 -9.73 0.58
N ILE A 610 17.75 -9.52 1.40
CA ILE A 610 18.46 -8.24 1.54
C ILE A 610 19.91 -8.40 1.10
N ARG A 611 20.54 -7.31 0.68
CA ARG A 611 21.99 -7.21 0.47
C ARG A 611 22.62 -6.38 1.57
N LEU A 612 23.71 -6.89 2.14
CA LEU A 612 24.51 -6.20 3.15
C LEU A 612 25.34 -5.08 2.50
N LEU A 613 25.13 -3.83 2.94
CA LEU A 613 25.81 -2.65 2.38
C LEU A 613 26.93 -2.09 3.25
N ASP A 614 26.77 -2.14 4.57
CA ASP A 614 27.68 -1.52 5.52
C ASP A 614 28.75 -2.49 6.02
N LYS A 615 29.90 -1.95 6.42
CA LYS A 615 30.94 -2.73 7.09
C LYS A 615 30.43 -3.15 8.47
N VAL A 616 30.14 -4.43 8.62
CA VAL A 616 29.68 -5.08 9.85
C VAL A 616 30.63 -6.24 10.18
N GLY A 617 30.80 -6.57 11.47
CA GLY A 617 31.74 -7.61 11.93
C GLY A 617 32.95 -7.10 12.74
N GLU A 618 33.94 -7.97 12.98
CA GLU A 618 35.02 -7.79 13.99
C GLU A 618 35.80 -6.47 13.88
N ASP A 619 36.12 -6.04 12.66
CA ASP A 619 36.85 -4.78 12.43
C ASP A 619 36.03 -3.53 12.80
N SER A 620 34.70 -3.65 12.88
CA SER A 620 33.76 -2.55 13.11
C SER A 620 33.10 -2.58 14.49
N LYS A 621 33.06 -3.73 15.19
CA LYS A 621 32.19 -4.02 16.36
C LYS A 621 30.68 -3.86 16.10
N VAL A 622 30.27 -3.53 14.87
CA VAL A 622 28.87 -3.32 14.49
C VAL A 622 28.22 -4.66 14.14
N LEU A 623 27.00 -4.85 14.64
CA LEU A 623 26.22 -6.07 14.45
C LEU A 623 25.53 -6.06 13.06
N PRO A 624 25.35 -7.22 12.40
CA PRO A 624 24.54 -7.32 11.18
C PRO A 624 23.11 -6.84 11.37
N PRO A 625 22.43 -6.43 10.28
CA PRO A 625 20.99 -6.57 10.17
C PRO A 625 20.52 -7.99 10.53
N ILE A 626 19.50 -8.09 11.37
CA ILE A 626 18.83 -9.35 11.67
C ILE A 626 17.72 -9.53 10.65
N ILE A 627 17.66 -10.69 10.02
CA ILE A 627 16.53 -11.04 9.16
C ILE A 627 15.74 -12.19 9.77
N GLY A 628 14.43 -12.17 9.56
CA GLY A 628 13.56 -13.20 10.08
C GLY A 628 12.18 -13.21 9.47
N LEU A 629 11.39 -14.11 10.02
CA LEU A 629 9.97 -14.29 9.83
C LEU A 629 9.29 -14.14 11.18
N THR A 630 8.13 -13.49 11.19
CA THR A 630 7.34 -13.30 12.42
C THR A 630 5.85 -13.42 12.11
N GLY A 631 5.04 -13.84 13.07
CA GLY A 631 3.58 -13.62 13.01
C GLY A 631 3.26 -12.11 13.01
N PRO A 632 1.99 -11.73 12.79
CA PRO A 632 1.53 -10.33 12.79
C PRO A 632 2.02 -9.51 13.99
N GLY A 633 1.99 -10.08 15.19
CA GLY A 633 2.57 -9.49 16.39
C GLY A 633 3.20 -10.54 17.27
N ILE A 634 3.58 -10.17 18.49
CA ILE A 634 4.05 -11.12 19.49
C ILE A 634 2.81 -11.70 20.20
N LEU A 635 2.51 -12.96 19.95
CA LEU A 635 1.45 -13.64 20.68
C LEU A 635 1.90 -13.92 22.13
N GLU A 636 1.02 -13.66 23.10
CA GLU A 636 1.24 -14.16 24.46
C GLU A 636 1.34 -15.69 24.35
N LYS A 637 2.45 -16.29 24.78
CA LYS A 637 2.57 -17.74 24.84
C LYS A 637 1.34 -18.26 25.57
N GLU A 638 0.47 -18.99 24.88
CA GLU A 638 -0.59 -19.69 25.56
C GLU A 638 0.08 -20.61 26.58
N LYS A 639 -0.47 -20.68 27.80
CA LYS A 639 0.02 -21.62 28.83
C LYS A 639 0.03 -23.08 28.34
N ASN A 640 -0.61 -23.34 27.19
CA ASN A 640 -0.72 -24.62 26.51
C ASN A 640 0.00 -24.62 25.15
N GLN A 641 1.16 -23.96 24.99
CA GLN A 641 1.96 -24.09 23.78
C GLN A 641 2.16 -25.60 23.50
N THR A 642 1.49 -26.11 22.47
CA THR A 642 1.30 -27.56 22.29
C THR A 642 2.50 -28.26 21.65
N SER A 643 3.42 -27.48 21.07
CA SER A 643 4.60 -27.98 20.37
C SER A 643 5.70 -26.90 20.27
N GLN A 644 6.97 -27.32 20.30
CA GLN A 644 8.13 -26.47 20.01
C GLN A 644 8.25 -26.13 18.51
N LEU A 645 7.47 -26.81 17.66
CA LEU A 645 7.29 -26.46 16.24
C LEU A 645 6.37 -25.25 16.04
N ARG A 646 5.71 -24.75 17.09
CA ARG A 646 4.88 -23.54 17.05
C ARG A 646 5.65 -22.34 17.57
N LEU A 647 6.36 -21.66 16.67
CA LEU A 647 7.04 -20.41 16.98
C LEU A 647 6.45 -19.28 16.16
N ASP A 648 6.02 -18.22 16.83
CA ASP A 648 5.61 -16.97 16.17
C ASP A 648 6.79 -16.20 15.57
N VAL A 649 8.03 -16.58 15.88
CA VAL A 649 9.22 -15.82 15.50
C VAL A 649 10.34 -16.77 15.12
N LEU A 650 10.83 -16.60 13.89
CA LEU A 650 12.03 -17.23 13.37
C LEU A 650 13.02 -16.13 12.98
N ARG A 651 14.16 -16.03 13.68
CA ARG A 651 15.16 -14.98 13.42
C ARG A 651 16.53 -15.61 13.37
N ILE A 652 17.36 -15.14 12.45
CA ILE A 652 18.77 -15.54 12.36
C ILE A 652 19.64 -14.30 12.32
N TRP A 653 20.69 -14.35 13.13
CA TRP A 653 21.87 -13.53 12.92
C TRP A 653 22.79 -14.30 11.99
N ALA A 654 23.07 -13.74 10.82
CA ALA A 654 24.09 -14.31 9.98
C ALA A 654 25.44 -14.19 10.70
N PRO A 655 26.13 -15.30 11.00
CA PRO A 655 27.42 -15.24 11.68
C PRO A 655 28.47 -14.63 10.75
N PHE A 656 29.18 -13.59 11.21
CA PHE A 656 30.29 -12.97 10.46
C PHE A 656 31.63 -13.70 10.63
N GLN A 657 31.78 -14.62 11.60
CA GLN A 657 33.04 -15.35 11.82
C GLN A 657 32.90 -16.54 12.78
N LYS A 658 33.95 -17.37 12.81
CA LYS A 658 34.23 -18.37 13.84
C LYS A 658 34.29 -17.67 15.20
N THR A 659 33.15 -17.57 15.89
CA THR A 659 33.17 -17.23 17.32
C THR A 659 34.12 -18.17 18.05
N THR A 660 34.69 -17.79 19.19
CA THR A 660 35.56 -18.66 20.00
C THR A 660 34.85 -19.94 20.51
N TYR A 661 33.54 -20.07 20.27
CA TYR A 661 32.76 -21.31 20.42
C TYR A 661 32.75 -22.20 19.15
N ALA A 662 33.48 -21.82 18.09
CA ALA A 662 33.40 -22.37 16.74
C ALA A 662 34.59 -23.26 16.34
N ASN A 663 35.09 -24.08 17.26
CA ASN A 663 35.91 -25.22 16.83
C ASN A 663 35.08 -26.26 16.04
N ASP A 664 33.74 -26.24 16.16
CA ASP A 664 32.87 -27.28 15.58
C ASP A 664 32.00 -26.84 14.39
N PHE A 665 32.07 -25.57 13.93
CA PHE A 665 31.13 -25.03 12.92
C PHE A 665 31.79 -24.18 11.84
N PRO A 666 31.97 -24.68 10.60
CA PRO A 666 32.42 -23.89 9.45
C PRO A 666 31.22 -23.25 8.75
N ALA A 667 30.54 -22.31 9.41
CA ALA A 667 29.55 -21.51 8.70
C ALA A 667 30.25 -20.53 7.76
N LYS A 668 29.77 -20.42 6.52
CA LYS A 668 30.20 -19.38 5.57
C LYS A 668 29.88 -18.03 6.21
N ALA A 669 30.94 -17.34 6.67
CA ALA A 669 30.83 -15.97 7.13
C ALA A 669 30.15 -15.13 6.05
N VAL A 670 29.10 -14.41 6.42
CA VAL A 670 28.52 -13.44 5.49
C VAL A 670 29.47 -12.26 5.33
N ASN A 671 29.51 -11.68 4.13
CA ASN A 671 30.36 -10.56 3.79
C ASN A 671 29.51 -9.40 3.25
N ILE A 672 30.10 -8.22 3.20
CA ILE A 672 29.51 -7.07 2.50
C ILE A 672 29.25 -7.49 1.05
N GLY A 673 28.06 -7.17 0.56
CA GLY A 673 27.60 -7.56 -0.77
C GLY A 673 26.87 -8.91 -0.82
N ASP A 674 26.96 -9.75 0.22
CA ASP A 674 26.18 -10.99 0.28
C ASP A 674 24.69 -10.70 0.34
N GLN A 675 23.93 -11.54 -0.36
CA GLN A 675 22.46 -11.57 -0.31
C GLN A 675 22.02 -12.59 0.73
N ILE A 676 21.17 -12.20 1.66
CA ILE A 676 20.68 -13.09 2.72
C ILE A 676 19.17 -12.97 2.76
N GLY A 677 18.47 -14.09 2.79
CA GLY A 677 17.02 -14.11 2.69
C GLY A 677 16.36 -15.27 3.41
N TRP A 678 15.06 -15.16 3.55
CA TRP A 678 14.19 -16.25 4.01
C TRP A 678 13.16 -16.56 2.95
N GLY A 679 12.80 -17.83 2.83
CA GLY A 679 11.58 -18.22 2.18
C GLY A 679 10.81 -19.29 2.93
N MET A 680 9.64 -19.58 2.40
CA MET A 680 8.69 -20.56 2.93
C MET A 680 8.16 -21.43 1.80
N HIS A 681 8.13 -22.73 2.06
CA HIS A 681 7.52 -23.72 1.19
C HIS A 681 6.40 -24.44 1.93
N ILE A 682 5.24 -24.58 1.29
CA ILE A 682 4.13 -25.38 1.82
C ILE A 682 4.13 -26.71 1.06
N PRO A 683 4.52 -27.83 1.69
CA PRO A 683 4.50 -29.13 1.04
C PRO A 683 3.12 -29.48 0.49
N GLN A 684 3.06 -30.21 -0.62
CA GLN A 684 1.78 -30.53 -1.28
C GLN A 684 0.84 -31.33 -0.34
N SER A 685 1.40 -32.16 0.54
CA SER A 685 0.65 -32.94 1.53
C SER A 685 0.05 -32.10 2.67
N GLU A 686 0.46 -30.83 2.81
CA GLU A 686 0.06 -29.93 3.89
C GLU A 686 -0.91 -28.82 3.42
N MET A 687 -0.99 -28.51 2.11
CA MET A 687 -1.74 -27.35 1.55
C MET A 687 -3.22 -27.24 1.94
N ASN A 688 -3.88 -28.35 2.31
CA ASN A 688 -5.32 -28.36 2.65
C ASN A 688 -5.57 -28.53 4.16
N LYS A 689 -4.52 -28.51 4.99
CA LYS A 689 -4.67 -28.64 6.43
C LYS A 689 -4.94 -27.28 7.07
N MET A 690 -5.68 -27.30 8.18
CA MET A 690 -6.01 -26.09 8.93
C MET A 690 -4.78 -25.41 9.54
N GLU A 691 -3.79 -26.21 9.94
CA GLU A 691 -2.52 -25.77 10.50
C GLU A 691 -1.42 -26.53 9.76
N PRO A 692 -1.01 -26.06 8.57
CA PRO A 692 -0.02 -26.77 7.77
C PRO A 692 1.36 -26.71 8.43
N LEU A 693 2.12 -27.80 8.32
CA LEU A 693 3.57 -27.74 8.48
C LEU A 693 4.17 -27.08 7.24
N VAL A 694 5.06 -26.12 7.46
CA VAL A 694 5.77 -25.39 6.41
C VAL A 694 7.27 -25.56 6.58
N ILE A 695 7.98 -25.53 5.45
CA ILE A 695 9.44 -25.58 5.41
C ILE A 695 9.93 -24.14 5.24
N CYS A 696 10.41 -23.55 6.31
CA CYS A 696 11.10 -22.26 6.28
C CYS A 696 12.58 -22.49 5.97
N TYR A 697 13.15 -21.71 5.06
CA TYR A 697 14.54 -21.87 4.64
C TYR A 697 15.28 -20.54 4.53
N LEU A 698 16.54 -20.54 4.98
CA LEU A 698 17.44 -19.39 4.88
C LEU A 698 18.30 -19.54 3.62
N THR A 699 18.43 -18.47 2.84
CA THR A 699 19.35 -18.38 1.72
C THR A 699 20.53 -17.46 2.01
N ILE A 700 21.72 -17.85 1.54
CA ILE A 700 22.90 -16.95 1.42
C ILE A 700 23.38 -17.03 -0.02
N ASN A 701 23.40 -15.90 -0.71
CA ASN A 701 23.73 -15.79 -2.13
C ASN A 701 22.96 -16.80 -2.99
N GLN A 702 21.66 -16.94 -2.68
CA GLN A 702 20.72 -17.86 -3.30
C GLN A 702 20.91 -19.35 -3.03
N ASP A 703 21.92 -19.75 -2.24
CA ASP A 703 22.08 -21.13 -1.77
C ASP A 703 21.26 -21.31 -0.49
N ILE A 704 20.47 -22.38 -0.41
CA ILE A 704 19.78 -22.74 0.83
C ILE A 704 20.86 -23.20 1.80
N VAL A 705 20.92 -22.61 2.99
CA VAL A 705 21.92 -22.96 4.02
C VAL A 705 21.29 -23.57 5.26
N ILE A 706 20.01 -23.26 5.52
CA ILE A 706 19.26 -23.75 6.68
C ILE A 706 17.84 -24.06 6.23
N THR A 707 17.31 -25.16 6.74
CA THR A 707 15.89 -25.51 6.64
C THR A 707 15.33 -25.78 8.03
N ARG A 708 14.06 -25.43 8.22
CA ARG A 708 13.32 -25.69 9.44
C ARG A 708 11.87 -25.98 9.11
N VAL A 709 11.37 -27.10 9.59
CA VAL A 709 9.94 -27.42 9.53
C VAL A 709 9.27 -26.87 10.78
N MET A 710 8.15 -26.21 10.60
CA MET A 710 7.37 -25.66 11.70
C MET A 710 5.91 -25.50 11.29
N TYR A 711 5.02 -25.33 12.26
CA TYR A 711 3.66 -24.91 11.95
C TYR A 711 3.67 -23.47 11.46
N GLU A 712 2.90 -23.22 10.40
CA GLU A 712 2.61 -21.84 10.03
C GLU A 712 1.86 -21.17 11.19
N PRO A 713 2.33 -20.01 11.71
CA PRO A 713 1.62 -19.31 12.74
C PRO A 713 0.29 -18.82 12.18
N LEU A 714 -0.65 -18.61 13.08
CA LEU A 714 -1.92 -17.97 12.75
C LEU A 714 -1.65 -16.64 12.00
N GLY A 715 -2.23 -16.47 10.81
CA GLY A 715 -1.99 -15.29 9.97
C GLY A 715 -0.72 -15.31 9.12
N GLY A 716 0.08 -16.36 9.23
CA GLY A 716 1.25 -16.61 8.38
C GLY A 716 2.50 -15.84 8.79
N PHE A 717 3.60 -16.14 8.10
CA PHE A 717 4.90 -15.54 8.36
C PHE A 717 5.10 -14.23 7.59
N HIS A 718 5.27 -13.13 8.32
CA HIS A 718 5.66 -11.82 7.82
C HIS A 718 7.19 -11.68 7.80
N PRO A 719 7.79 -11.36 6.64
CA PRO A 719 9.16 -10.89 6.53
C PRO A 719 9.47 -9.71 7.45
N ILE A 720 10.61 -9.78 8.13
CA ILE A 720 11.05 -8.74 9.05
C ILE A 720 12.58 -8.57 9.00
N VAL A 721 13.01 -7.30 9.02
CA VAL A 721 14.41 -6.88 9.09
C VAL A 721 14.57 -5.99 10.31
N PHE A 722 15.54 -6.30 11.17
CA PHE A 722 15.93 -5.46 12.28
C PHE A 722 17.29 -4.84 11.99
N LEU A 723 17.38 -3.52 12.06
CA LEU A 723 18.61 -2.76 11.91
C LEU A 723 19.15 -2.41 13.30
N PRO A 724 20.29 -2.97 13.72
CA PRO A 724 20.93 -2.56 14.97
C PRO A 724 21.47 -1.13 14.85
N PRO A 725 21.67 -0.44 15.98
CA PRO A 725 22.33 0.87 15.97
C PRO A 725 23.60 0.84 15.13
N GLU A 726 23.89 1.93 14.43
CA GLU A 726 25.02 2.11 13.50
C GLU A 726 24.85 1.46 12.12
N VAL A 727 23.86 0.59 11.90
CA VAL A 727 23.50 0.09 10.55
C VAL A 727 22.37 0.92 9.95
N ASN A 728 22.74 1.97 9.23
CA ASN A 728 21.79 2.96 8.78
C ASN A 728 21.09 2.62 7.45
N ARG A 729 21.51 1.55 6.75
CA ARG A 729 20.92 1.22 5.44
C ARG A 729 20.91 -0.28 5.15
N VAL A 730 19.87 -0.69 4.43
CA VAL A 730 19.73 -2.06 3.92
C VAL A 730 19.15 -2.03 2.51
N GLN A 731 19.76 -2.77 1.59
CA GLN A 731 19.23 -2.95 0.24
C GLN A 731 18.33 -4.17 0.19
N PHE A 732 17.12 -4.05 -0.36
CA PHE A 732 16.25 -5.20 -0.62
C PHE A 732 16.46 -5.71 -2.06
N VAL A 733 16.46 -7.03 -2.22
CA VAL A 733 16.59 -7.71 -3.51
C VAL A 733 15.20 -8.19 -3.94
N LEU A 734 14.42 -7.26 -4.51
CA LEU A 734 13.01 -7.48 -4.86
C LEU A 734 12.83 -8.31 -6.15
N SER A 735 13.90 -8.58 -6.90
CA SER A 735 13.85 -9.44 -8.09
C SER A 735 13.57 -10.92 -7.75
N ASN A 736 13.77 -11.33 -6.51
CA ASN A 736 13.73 -12.73 -6.06
C ASN A 736 12.55 -13.02 -5.12
N LEU A 737 11.46 -12.25 -5.20
CA LEU A 737 10.29 -12.40 -4.32
C LEU A 737 9.53 -13.72 -4.57
N TYR A 738 9.74 -14.32 -5.74
CA TYR A 738 9.20 -15.61 -6.15
C TYR A 738 10.34 -16.60 -6.20
N ARG A 739 10.31 -17.60 -5.32
CA ARG A 739 11.22 -18.73 -5.47
C ARG A 739 10.63 -19.95 -4.82
N ILE A 740 10.31 -20.95 -5.63
CA ILE A 740 10.59 -22.38 -5.48
C ILE A 740 9.80 -23.04 -6.62
N GLU A 741 10.49 -23.39 -7.69
CA GLU A 741 10.01 -24.50 -8.54
C GLU A 741 10.98 -25.69 -8.51
N THR A 742 12.16 -25.60 -7.86
CA THR A 742 13.21 -26.61 -8.10
C THR A 742 13.99 -27.12 -6.90
N ALA A 743 13.88 -26.55 -5.69
CA ALA A 743 14.76 -26.91 -4.57
C ALA A 743 14.23 -28.05 -3.66
N PHE A 744 12.92 -28.11 -3.42
CA PHE A 744 12.31 -29.14 -2.58
C PHE A 744 11.57 -30.15 -3.46
N THR A 745 12.19 -31.31 -3.67
CA THR A 745 11.50 -32.43 -4.32
C THR A 745 10.58 -33.13 -3.32
N VAL A 746 9.53 -33.81 -3.81
CA VAL A 746 8.60 -34.56 -2.95
C VAL A 746 9.32 -35.47 -1.94
N PRO A 747 10.37 -36.24 -2.30
CA PRO A 747 11.11 -37.02 -1.32
C PRO A 747 11.80 -36.20 -0.21
N ILE A 748 12.29 -35.00 -0.53
CA ILE A 748 12.90 -34.09 0.46
C ILE A 748 11.81 -33.56 1.40
N GLU A 749 10.66 -33.16 0.85
CA GLU A 749 9.51 -32.71 1.65
C GLU A 749 9.05 -33.79 2.64
N GLU A 750 8.84 -35.01 2.14
CA GLU A 750 8.38 -36.15 2.95
C GLU A 750 9.36 -36.47 4.07
N LYS A 751 10.67 -36.45 3.79
CA LYS A 751 11.72 -36.66 4.80
C LYS A 751 11.67 -35.59 5.90
N LEU A 752 11.60 -34.32 5.53
CA LEU A 752 11.56 -33.20 6.48
C LEU A 752 10.28 -33.24 7.34
N LEU A 753 9.13 -33.57 6.73
CA LEU A 753 7.87 -33.71 7.44
C LEU A 753 7.85 -34.88 8.40
N GLU A 754 8.42 -36.02 8.02
CA GLU A 754 8.51 -37.20 8.89
C GLU A 754 9.32 -36.90 10.15
N GLU A 755 10.44 -36.20 10.01
CA GLU A 755 11.26 -35.77 11.16
C GLU A 755 10.51 -34.80 12.09
N ALA A 756 9.75 -33.85 11.52
CA ALA A 756 8.91 -32.95 12.31
C ALA A 756 7.84 -33.73 13.10
N ARG A 757 7.18 -34.71 12.46
CA ARG A 757 6.17 -35.55 13.12
C ARG A 757 6.76 -36.46 14.20
N GLN A 758 8.03 -36.86 14.07
CA GLN A 758 8.74 -37.58 15.13
C GLN A 758 8.95 -36.68 16.36
N ILE A 759 9.30 -35.40 16.15
CA ILE A 759 9.39 -34.42 17.24
C ILE A 759 8.03 -34.27 17.92
N GLU A 760 6.94 -34.12 17.17
CA GLU A 760 5.59 -34.03 17.75
C GLU A 760 5.22 -35.25 18.58
N LYS A 761 5.56 -36.44 18.09
CA LYS A 761 5.32 -37.68 18.84
C LYS A 761 6.12 -37.70 20.14
N MET A 762 7.38 -37.27 20.12
CA MET A 762 8.22 -37.14 21.32
C MET A 762 7.63 -36.12 22.31
N GLU A 763 7.11 -34.99 21.82
CA GLU A 763 6.44 -33.98 22.63
C GLU A 763 5.15 -34.50 23.26
N GLN A 764 4.33 -35.22 22.48
CA GLN A 764 3.11 -35.86 22.98
C GLN A 764 3.42 -36.90 24.05
N ASP A 765 4.42 -37.77 23.82
CA ASP A 765 4.87 -38.76 24.79
C ASP A 765 5.44 -38.11 26.06
N TRP A 766 6.10 -36.95 25.93
CA TRP A 766 6.64 -36.17 27.06
C TRP A 766 5.53 -35.57 27.92
N VAL A 767 4.52 -34.96 27.28
CA VAL A 767 3.35 -34.39 27.95
C VAL A 767 2.49 -35.48 28.59
N GLN A 768 2.31 -36.63 27.93
CA GLN A 768 1.58 -37.78 28.49
C GLN A 768 2.24 -38.34 29.76
N LYS A 769 3.55 -38.18 29.92
CA LYS A 769 4.28 -38.51 31.16
C LYS A 769 4.11 -37.47 32.27
N GLY A 770 3.31 -36.43 32.05
CA GLY A 770 3.03 -35.37 33.03
C GLY A 770 4.11 -34.29 33.12
N ASN A 771 5.05 -34.26 32.16
CA ASN A 771 6.09 -33.23 32.12
C ASN A 771 5.60 -31.99 31.37
N GLU A 772 6.06 -30.82 31.79
CA GLU A 772 5.85 -29.57 31.03
C GLU A 772 6.75 -29.54 29.79
N LEU A 773 6.19 -29.05 28.68
CA LEU A 773 6.89 -28.99 27.38
C LEU A 773 8.11 -28.05 27.41
N ASP A 774 8.08 -26.99 28.20
CA ASP A 774 9.19 -26.05 28.38
C ASP A 774 10.45 -26.72 28.98
N ASN A 775 10.28 -27.89 29.63
CA ASN A 775 11.39 -28.67 30.19
C ASN A 775 11.94 -29.73 29.22
N LEU A 776 11.29 -29.93 28.06
CA LEU A 776 11.81 -30.81 27.03
C LEU A 776 13.00 -30.12 26.36
N ASN A 777 14.21 -30.52 26.74
CA ASN A 777 15.43 -30.03 26.13
C ASN A 777 15.67 -30.73 24.79
N LEU A 778 14.98 -30.29 23.74
CA LEU A 778 15.33 -30.68 22.38
C LEU A 778 16.66 -30.04 22.01
N ASP A 779 17.56 -30.83 21.42
CA ASP A 779 18.79 -30.28 20.89
C ASP A 779 18.42 -29.31 19.74
N PRO A 780 18.88 -28.04 19.75
CA PRO A 780 18.67 -27.14 18.63
C PRO A 780 19.08 -27.71 17.27
N GLN A 781 20.02 -28.69 17.22
CA GLN A 781 20.38 -29.39 15.97
C GLN A 781 19.26 -30.30 15.43
N GLU A 782 18.38 -30.82 16.30
CA GLU A 782 17.22 -31.62 15.89
C GLU A 782 16.13 -30.73 15.26
N LEU A 783 16.05 -29.47 15.70
CA LEU A 783 15.06 -28.50 15.21
C LEU A 783 15.52 -27.69 14.00
N ILE A 784 16.82 -27.57 13.78
CA ILE A 784 17.41 -26.75 12.72
C ILE A 784 18.41 -27.60 11.94
N LYS A 785 18.10 -27.88 10.67
CA LYS A 785 18.99 -28.68 9.83
C LYS A 785 19.72 -27.80 8.82
N PRO A 786 21.05 -27.85 8.78
CA PRO A 786 21.77 -27.39 7.61
C PRO A 786 21.43 -28.30 6.45
N PHE A 787 20.91 -27.70 5.39
CA PHE A 787 20.75 -28.36 4.12
C PHE A 787 21.35 -27.43 3.09
N ILE A 788 22.45 -27.85 2.47
CA ILE A 788 23.08 -27.08 1.39
C ILE A 788 22.62 -27.65 0.05
N TYR A 789 21.63 -26.99 -0.53
CA TYR A 789 21.30 -27.15 -1.95
C TYR A 789 21.93 -25.99 -2.72
N ASN A 790 22.79 -26.32 -3.67
CA ASN A 790 23.22 -25.31 -4.63
C ASN A 790 22.07 -24.97 -5.58
N LYS A 791 22.24 -23.92 -6.38
CA LYS A 791 21.25 -23.47 -7.38
C LYS A 791 20.75 -24.55 -8.35
N ASN A 792 21.45 -25.68 -8.47
CA ASN A 792 21.11 -26.78 -9.37
C ASN A 792 20.34 -27.92 -8.68
N GLY A 793 19.95 -27.77 -7.41
CA GLY A 793 19.21 -28.79 -6.66
C GLY A 793 20.06 -30.01 -6.28
N ASN A 794 21.38 -29.97 -6.51
CA ASN A 794 22.27 -31.05 -6.11
C ASN A 794 22.62 -30.89 -4.63
N GLU A 795 22.47 -31.98 -3.88
CA GLU A 795 22.97 -32.09 -2.51
C GLU A 795 24.49 -31.89 -2.53
N ALA A 796 24.98 -30.82 -1.91
CA ALA A 796 26.41 -30.62 -1.77
C ALA A 796 26.93 -31.71 -0.80
N ALA A 797 27.70 -32.66 -1.32
CA ALA A 797 28.12 -33.88 -0.62
C ALA A 797 29.12 -33.68 0.54
N GLU A 798 29.16 -32.52 1.19
CA GLU A 798 30.06 -32.27 2.32
C GLU A 798 29.30 -32.24 3.65
N ASN A 799 29.68 -33.17 4.53
CA ASN A 799 29.34 -33.24 5.94
C ASN A 799 29.69 -31.92 6.64
N LEU A 800 28.74 -30.98 6.70
CA LEU A 800 28.83 -29.84 7.60
C LEU A 800 27.74 -29.94 8.67
N ARG A 801 28.19 -30.22 9.88
CA ARG A 801 27.42 -29.97 11.11
C ARG A 801 27.24 -28.46 11.20
N PHE A 802 26.01 -27.99 11.18
CA PHE A 802 25.63 -26.65 11.62
C PHE A 802 24.58 -26.84 12.69
N ALA A 803 24.86 -26.38 13.90
CA ALA A 803 23.83 -26.01 14.85
C ALA A 803 24.48 -25.33 16.05
N ASN A 804 24.37 -24.02 16.05
CA ASN A 804 23.87 -23.26 17.18
C ASN A 804 23.66 -21.81 16.72
N ILE A 805 22.49 -21.54 16.15
CA ILE A 805 21.97 -20.17 16.06
C ILE A 805 20.97 -20.05 17.19
N ALA A 806 21.24 -19.14 18.13
CA ALA A 806 20.43 -18.97 19.33
C ALA A 806 19.02 -18.44 18.97
N VAL A 807 18.07 -19.36 18.73
CA VAL A 807 16.64 -19.07 18.69
C VAL A 807 16.16 -18.94 20.15
N LYS A 808 16.45 -17.82 20.80
CA LYS A 808 15.86 -17.48 22.10
C LYS A 808 15.08 -16.19 21.99
N ALA A 809 13.76 -16.26 22.20
CA ALA A 809 12.89 -15.09 22.37
C ALA A 809 13.39 -14.13 23.47
N LYS A 810 14.11 -14.65 24.48
CA LYS A 810 14.80 -13.88 25.53
C LYS A 810 15.85 -12.90 25.00
N VAL A 811 16.31 -13.01 23.74
CA VAL A 811 17.33 -12.10 23.19
C VAL A 811 16.76 -10.71 22.97
N LEU A 812 15.49 -10.52 22.58
CA LEU A 812 14.95 -9.15 22.41
C LEU A 812 14.84 -8.44 23.77
N ASP A 813 14.36 -9.14 24.80
CA ASP A 813 14.31 -8.61 26.16
C ASP A 813 15.71 -8.46 26.76
N SER A 814 16.63 -9.39 26.49
CA SER A 814 18.04 -9.28 26.90
C SER A 814 18.79 -8.19 26.17
N VAL A 815 18.47 -7.89 24.91
CA VAL A 815 19.09 -6.83 24.12
C VAL A 815 18.50 -5.50 24.54
N LYS A 816 17.17 -5.39 24.68
CA LYS A 816 16.52 -4.22 25.29
C LYS A 816 17.06 -3.95 26.70
N THR A 817 17.22 -5.00 27.51
CA THR A 817 17.81 -4.91 28.86
C THR A 817 19.28 -4.56 28.80
N LYS A 818 20.11 -5.21 27.98
CA LYS A 818 21.55 -4.87 27.83
C LYS A 818 21.79 -3.47 27.29
N TYR A 819 20.99 -2.99 26.33
CA TYR A 819 21.07 -1.62 25.83
C TYR A 819 20.58 -0.62 26.87
N ARG A 820 19.52 -0.95 27.62
CA ARG A 820 19.06 -0.14 28.76
C ARG A 820 20.09 -0.06 29.88
N ASP A 821 20.70 -1.19 30.24
CA ASP A 821 21.77 -1.28 31.25
C ASP A 821 23.03 -0.54 30.78
N ALA A 822 23.40 -0.64 29.50
CA ALA A 822 24.51 0.12 28.91
C ALA A 822 24.24 1.64 28.90
N LYS A 823 22.98 2.05 28.69
CA LYS A 823 22.55 3.46 28.72
C LYS A 823 22.48 4.01 30.15
N GLU A 824 22.03 3.22 31.12
CA GLU A 824 22.06 3.56 32.55
C GLU A 824 23.53 3.65 33.04
N SER A 825 24.42 2.77 32.58
CA SER A 825 25.86 2.86 32.86
C SER A 825 26.54 4.08 32.19
N ALA A 826 26.14 4.45 30.97
CA ALA A 826 26.67 5.63 30.27
C ALA A 826 26.12 6.95 30.84
N ALA A 827 24.86 6.99 31.26
CA ALA A 827 24.25 8.14 31.94
C ALA A 827 24.83 8.36 33.34
N CYS A 828 25.18 7.30 34.07
CA CYS A 828 25.91 7.36 35.33
C CYS A 828 27.41 7.72 35.18
N ALA A 829 27.96 7.72 33.96
CA ALA A 829 29.34 8.13 33.70
C ALA A 829 29.46 9.60 33.22
N VAL A 830 28.32 10.27 32.97
CA VAL A 830 28.21 11.66 32.50
C VAL A 830 27.56 12.58 33.56
N LEU A 831 27.14 12.01 34.69
CA LEU A 831 26.88 12.71 35.97
C LEU A 831 28.06 12.47 36.91
#